data_AF-A0A2M8AI85-F1
#
_entry.id   AF-A0A2M8AI85-F1
#
_cell.length_a   1.000
_cell.length_b   1.000
_cell.length_c   1.000
_cell.angle_alpha   90.00
_cell.angle_beta   90.00
_cell.angle_gamma   90.00
#
_symmetry.space_group_name_H-M   'P 1'
#
loop_
_entity.id
_entity.type
_entity.pdbx_description
1 polymer ?
#
loop_
_entity_poly.entity_id
_entity_poly.type
_entity_poly.pdbx_seq_one_letter_code
_entity_poly.pdbx_strand_id
1 'polypeptide(L)'
;AEIELRITNYELRIKVFTTRLDTIFGCTFALIAPEHKLVQQLKPQIANWPEVEKYINEAKKKTELQRLAETKEKTGVQLKGIKVINPFTKKEIPLFASDFVLAHYGTGAVMAVPGHDQRDYDFAKKFGLPIENVIKPVKQNCIIIHGSPQRDKSHEPDYIPENQHHWLPWLKKSLERIGIQTFTPQMPESWQPIYADWKKEFEKLEINEDSILIGHSAGGAFLARWLSETGKRVNKLILVAAGKKLVDSNQRLVDLYDFKLNKNIKNQVNSLVIFVADNEEEYKRQNAFEYQKELAGELIELKGMGHFTLGDMGKKELPELIEKILESKNAYTEDGILINSGGYNRLTSQRAREKLAEWLEKEKIGQGTVNYKIRDWLVSRQRYWGAPIPIIYCSYCHSRPTKCGGNPEISGSRVKPGMTEYNTTVIDGKEYAMIPVPEKDLPVKLPTDVDFVPHGESPLARSKKFQKVKCPVCGGPARREADTMDTFVCSSWYYFRYSDPKNKKEFAAKEKIKKWLPVDLYVGGAEHTVLHLLYSRFFTKVLHKLGYIDFDEPFVKLRHQGIILAEDGRKMSKSLGNIINPDSVVADYGADALRMLEMFMGPLADAKPWNTKGIIGLYRFIEKIYRLKSKVRTVAA
;
A
#
# COMPACT_ATOMS: atom_id res chain seq x y z
N ALA A 1 17.73 -3.23 2.65
CA ALA A 1 19.02 -3.16 3.35
C ALA A 1 18.77 -2.87 4.82
N GLU A 2 19.54 -3.52 5.69
CA GLU A 2 19.64 -3.14 7.10
C GLU A 2 20.89 -2.29 7.28
N ILE A 3 20.78 -1.22 8.08
CA ILE A 3 21.84 -0.24 8.31
C ILE A 3 21.95 0.02 9.81
N GLU A 4 23.17 0.15 10.31
CA GLU A 4 23.44 0.56 11.68
C GLU A 4 23.78 2.05 11.74
N LEU A 5 22.91 2.84 12.36
CA LEU A 5 23.13 4.25 12.65
C LEU A 5 23.74 4.38 14.05
N ARG A 6 24.98 4.86 14.14
CA ARG A 6 25.65 5.08 15.43
C ARG A 6 25.00 6.24 16.19
N ILE A 7 24.79 6.07 17.50
CA ILE A 7 24.32 7.16 18.36
C ILE A 7 25.53 8.05 18.73
N THR A 8 25.40 9.37 18.57
CA THR A 8 26.45 10.34 18.89
C THR A 8 26.88 10.18 20.36
N ASN A 9 28.19 10.12 20.61
CA ASN A 9 28.80 9.96 21.95
C ASN A 9 28.55 8.63 22.66
N TYR A 10 27.97 7.62 21.97
CA TYR A 10 27.79 6.28 22.53
C TYR A 10 28.33 5.20 21.58
N GLU A 11 28.65 4.02 22.13
CA GLU A 11 28.95 2.83 21.34
C GLU A 11 27.69 2.15 20.78
N LEU A 12 26.51 2.53 21.29
CA LEU A 12 25.22 2.01 20.87
C LEU A 12 24.90 2.40 19.41
N ARG A 13 24.20 1.49 18.74
CA ARG A 13 23.78 1.63 17.35
C ARG A 13 22.30 1.29 17.20
N ILE A 14 21.63 1.98 16.29
CA ILE A 14 20.25 1.75 15.91
C ILE A 14 20.23 1.04 14.57
N LYS A 15 19.72 -0.19 14.55
CA LYS A 15 19.47 -0.91 13.31
C LYS A 15 18.21 -0.36 12.66
N VAL A 16 18.29 0.05 11.41
CA VAL A 16 17.14 0.51 10.60
C VAL A 16 17.02 -0.36 9.36
N PHE A 17 15.79 -0.60 8.91
CA PHE A 17 15.52 -1.28 7.65
C PHE A 17 14.99 -0.28 6.62
N THR A 18 15.50 -0.37 5.38
CA THR A 18 15.01 0.42 4.25
C THR A 18 14.99 -0.39 2.96
N THR A 19 13.98 -0.15 2.12
CA THR A 19 13.96 -0.59 0.71
C THR A 19 14.54 0.46 -0.24
N ARG A 20 14.76 1.69 0.24
CA ARG A 20 15.20 2.86 -0.53
C ARG A 20 16.57 3.34 -0.05
N LEU A 21 17.56 2.44 -0.09
CA LEU A 21 18.92 2.79 0.30
C LEU A 21 19.49 3.93 -0.56
N ASP A 22 19.03 4.08 -1.81
CA ASP A 22 19.35 5.18 -2.71
C ASP A 22 19.06 6.58 -2.15
N THR A 23 18.16 6.69 -1.16
CA THR A 23 17.75 7.97 -0.59
C THR A 23 18.51 8.33 0.70
N ILE A 24 19.45 7.52 1.18
CA ILE A 24 20.10 7.68 2.51
C ILE A 24 20.75 9.05 2.73
N PHE A 25 21.20 9.73 1.67
CA PHE A 25 21.78 11.08 1.77
C PHE A 25 20.76 12.13 2.20
N GLY A 26 19.47 11.91 1.93
CA GLY A 26 18.37 12.77 2.33
C GLY A 26 17.79 12.43 3.70
N CYS A 27 18.43 11.51 4.45
CA CYS A 27 18.00 11.15 5.80
C CYS A 27 18.30 12.29 6.78
N THR A 28 17.26 12.98 7.22
CA THR A 28 17.33 14.18 8.08
C THR A 28 16.90 13.94 9.52
N PHE A 29 16.29 12.80 9.82
CA PHE A 29 15.99 12.32 11.17
C PHE A 29 15.79 10.80 11.16
N ALA A 30 15.77 10.19 12.34
CA ALA A 30 15.45 8.78 12.52
C ALA A 30 14.25 8.62 13.44
N LEU A 31 13.50 7.54 13.23
CA LEU A 31 12.31 7.20 14.00
C LEU A 31 12.48 5.84 14.65
N ILE A 32 11.99 5.69 15.88
CA ILE A 32 12.02 4.44 16.63
C ILE A 32 10.65 4.16 17.24
N ALA A 33 10.28 2.88 17.31
CA ALA A 33 9.04 2.48 17.97
C ALA A 33 9.08 2.87 19.46
N PRO A 34 7.98 3.37 20.06
CA PRO A 34 7.95 3.75 21.47
C PRO A 34 8.30 2.61 22.43
N GLU A 35 7.96 1.37 22.05
CA GLU A 35 8.22 0.16 22.83
C GLU A 35 9.60 -0.45 22.59
N HIS A 36 10.44 0.18 21.76
CA HIS A 36 11.73 -0.38 21.38
C HIS A 36 12.70 -0.44 22.58
N LYS A 37 13.40 -1.58 22.72
CA LYS A 37 14.31 -1.84 23.85
C LYS A 37 15.37 -0.75 24.06
N LEU A 38 15.94 -0.24 22.96
CA LEU A 38 16.92 0.88 22.99
C LEU A 38 16.38 2.14 23.67
N VAL A 39 15.08 2.45 23.56
CA VAL A 39 14.51 3.65 24.20
C VAL A 39 14.65 3.56 25.72
N GLN A 40 14.44 2.37 26.29
CA GLN A 40 14.62 2.14 27.73
C GLN A 40 16.10 2.15 28.14
N GLN A 41 17.00 1.65 27.28
CA GLN A 41 18.44 1.70 27.56
C GLN A 41 19.00 3.12 27.54
N LEU A 42 18.42 4.00 26.71
CA LEU A 42 18.79 5.41 26.57
C LEU A 42 18.10 6.33 27.59
N LYS A 43 17.21 5.78 28.44
CA LYS A 43 16.46 6.54 29.45
C LYS A 43 17.32 7.51 30.27
N PRO A 44 18.51 7.13 30.80
CA PRO A 44 19.31 8.03 31.62
C PRO A 44 19.84 9.27 30.87
N GLN A 45 19.89 9.23 29.54
CA GLN A 45 20.51 10.26 28.71
C GLN A 45 19.49 11.14 27.97
N ILE A 46 18.20 10.81 28.04
CA ILE A 46 17.12 11.58 27.41
C ILE A 46 16.72 12.74 28.32
N ALA A 47 16.97 13.96 27.86
CA ALA A 47 16.74 15.17 28.66
C ALA A 47 15.25 15.43 28.97
N ASN A 48 14.34 14.96 28.12
CA ASN A 48 12.88 15.11 28.28
C ASN A 48 12.18 13.78 28.60
N TRP A 49 12.78 12.91 29.41
CA TRP A 49 12.21 11.60 29.74
C TRP A 49 10.73 11.63 30.17
N PRO A 50 10.25 12.56 31.03
CA PRO A 50 8.84 12.58 31.43
C PRO A 50 7.86 12.71 30.26
N GLU A 51 8.23 13.48 29.23
CA GLU A 51 7.44 13.65 28.00
C GLU A 51 7.45 12.36 27.16
N VAL A 52 8.62 11.73 27.05
CA VAL A 52 8.81 10.47 26.31
C VAL A 52 8.05 9.32 26.97
N GLU A 53 8.11 9.21 28.29
CA GLU A 53 7.40 8.17 29.05
C GLU A 53 5.88 8.32 28.94
N LYS A 54 5.39 9.57 28.98
CA LYS A 54 3.97 9.87 28.73
C LYS A 54 3.56 9.39 27.33
N TYR A 55 4.34 9.73 26.31
CA TYR A 55 4.05 9.32 24.93
C TYR A 55 4.08 7.79 24.74
N ILE A 56 5.04 7.09 25.34
CA ILE A 56 5.10 5.62 25.32
C ILE A 56 3.82 5.01 25.93
N ASN A 57 3.35 5.55 27.04
CA ASN A 57 2.14 5.07 27.70
C ASN A 57 0.86 5.38 26.91
N GLU A 58 0.82 6.47 26.15
CA GLU A 58 -0.26 6.79 25.22
C GLU A 58 -0.25 5.86 24.00
N ALA A 59 0.92 5.62 23.41
CA ALA A 59 1.08 4.71 22.27
C ALA A 59 0.65 3.27 22.60
N LYS A 60 0.96 2.78 23.81
CA LYS A 60 0.53 1.45 24.30
C LYS A 60 -0.98 1.25 24.37
N LYS A 61 -1.76 2.33 24.49
CA LYS A 61 -3.23 2.27 24.53
C LYS A 61 -3.83 2.10 23.13
N LYS A 62 -3.03 2.33 22.07
CA LYS A 62 -3.47 2.20 20.69
C LYS A 62 -3.19 0.79 20.17
N THR A 63 -4.17 0.23 19.48
CA THR A 63 -3.99 -1.00 18.69
C THR A 63 -3.12 -0.73 17.46
N GLU A 64 -2.51 -1.77 16.89
CA GLU A 64 -1.75 -1.65 15.63
C GLU A 64 -2.62 -1.07 14.49
N LEU A 65 -3.89 -1.48 14.41
CA LEU A 65 -4.85 -0.94 13.45
C LEU A 65 -5.08 0.56 13.64
N GLN A 66 -5.21 1.04 14.88
CA GLN A 66 -5.34 2.47 15.15
C GLN A 66 -4.06 3.23 14.76
N ARG A 67 -2.89 2.70 15.09
CA ARG A 67 -1.58 3.28 14.72
C ARG A 67 -1.36 3.34 13.20
N LEU A 68 -1.86 2.35 12.45
CA LEU A 68 -1.79 2.32 10.99
C LEU A 68 -2.90 3.13 10.29
N ALA A 69 -4.08 3.24 10.91
CA ALA A 69 -5.24 3.95 10.37
C ALA A 69 -5.18 5.47 10.62
N GLU A 70 -4.39 5.93 11.59
CA GLU A 70 -4.08 7.36 11.85
C GLU A 70 -3.26 7.95 10.69
N THR A 71 -3.95 8.18 9.58
CA THR A 71 -3.42 8.72 8.33
C THR A 71 -3.42 10.24 8.31
N LYS A 72 -4.12 10.92 9.25
CA LYS A 72 -4.29 12.39 9.21
C LYS A 72 -3.40 13.18 10.15
N GLU A 73 -3.03 12.64 11.32
CA GLU A 73 -2.18 13.38 12.26
C GLU A 73 -0.99 12.53 12.69
N LYS A 74 0.19 12.87 12.19
CA LYS A 74 1.44 12.21 12.62
C LYS A 74 1.74 12.61 14.06
N THR A 75 2.06 11.68 14.94
CA THR A 75 2.46 11.99 16.32
C THR A 75 3.88 11.50 16.57
N GLY A 76 4.57 12.08 17.55
CA GLY A 76 5.93 11.70 17.89
C GLY A 76 6.54 12.65 18.92
N VAL A 77 7.58 12.19 19.59
CA VAL A 77 8.34 12.94 20.58
C VAL A 77 9.83 12.81 20.30
N GLN A 78 10.55 13.93 20.29
CA GLN A 78 12.00 13.91 20.13
C GLN A 78 12.64 13.37 21.40
N LEU A 79 13.62 12.49 21.25
CA LEU A 79 14.49 12.07 22.36
C LEU A 79 15.58 13.13 22.54
N LYS A 80 15.28 14.22 23.29
CA LYS A 80 16.20 15.36 23.40
C LYS A 80 17.53 14.93 24.02
N GLY A 81 18.63 15.35 23.38
CA GLY A 81 19.99 14.94 23.74
C GLY A 81 20.47 13.69 23.00
N ILE A 82 19.59 12.95 22.33
CA ILE A 82 19.94 11.77 21.54
C ILE A 82 19.92 12.13 20.05
N LYS A 83 21.06 11.89 19.40
CA LYS A 83 21.24 12.06 17.96
C LYS A 83 21.89 10.81 17.38
N VAL A 84 21.62 10.55 16.10
CA VAL A 84 22.29 9.49 15.34
C VAL A 84 23.10 10.08 14.20
N ILE A 85 24.15 9.38 13.79
CA ILE A 85 25.05 9.82 12.74
C ILE A 85 24.65 9.13 11.43
N ASN A 86 24.36 9.93 10.40
CA ASN A 86 24.21 9.40 9.05
C ASN A 86 25.59 8.92 8.54
N PRO A 87 25.76 7.62 8.20
CA PRO A 87 27.08 7.08 7.89
C PRO A 87 27.67 7.63 6.59
N PHE A 88 26.84 8.18 5.68
CA PHE A 88 27.28 8.72 4.39
C PHE A 88 27.57 10.21 4.44
N THR A 89 26.68 11.01 5.06
CA THR A 89 26.86 12.47 5.15
C THR A 89 27.66 12.91 6.37
N LYS A 90 27.85 12.01 7.35
CA LYS A 90 28.43 12.29 8.67
C LYS A 90 27.68 13.34 9.50
N LYS A 91 26.52 13.80 9.03
CA LYS A 91 25.66 14.73 9.77
C LYS A 91 25.03 14.01 10.97
N GLU A 92 24.92 14.72 12.08
CA GLU A 92 24.09 14.29 13.20
C GLU A 92 22.63 14.66 12.94
N ILE A 93 21.74 13.71 13.12
CA ILE A 93 20.31 13.87 12.91
C ILE A 93 19.53 13.46 14.18
N PRO A 94 18.42 14.13 14.49
CA PRO A 94 17.64 13.84 15.69
C PRO A 94 16.94 12.48 15.62
N LEU A 95 16.72 11.88 16.79
CA LEU A 95 15.96 10.65 16.95
C LEU A 95 14.61 10.94 17.62
N PHE A 96 13.52 10.43 17.05
CA PHE A 96 12.17 10.56 17.60
C PHE A 96 11.56 9.20 17.89
N ALA A 97 10.81 9.10 18.99
CA ALA A 97 9.88 8.01 19.21
C ALA A 97 8.54 8.33 18.52
N SER A 98 8.00 7.39 17.74
CA SER A 98 6.78 7.62 16.96
C SER A 98 5.93 6.35 16.83
N ASP A 99 4.63 6.47 17.10
CA ASP A 99 3.70 5.36 17.10
C ASP A 99 3.39 4.78 15.71
N PHE A 100 3.69 5.47 14.60
CA PHE A 100 3.56 4.84 13.28
C PHE A 100 4.70 3.85 12.96
N VAL A 101 5.80 3.85 13.74
CA VAL A 101 6.86 2.84 13.64
C VAL A 101 6.51 1.66 14.54
N LEU A 102 6.42 0.46 13.98
CA LEU A 102 6.04 -0.76 14.70
C LEU A 102 7.27 -1.55 15.14
N ALA A 103 7.36 -1.88 16.43
CA ALA A 103 8.53 -2.54 17.01
C ALA A 103 8.86 -3.91 16.40
N HIS A 104 7.84 -4.64 15.92
CA HIS A 104 7.96 -5.97 15.32
C HIS A 104 8.10 -5.95 13.80
N TYR A 105 8.10 -4.78 13.15
CA TYR A 105 8.24 -4.66 11.71
C TYR A 105 9.66 -4.16 11.34
N GLY A 106 10.36 -4.94 10.52
CA GLY A 106 11.77 -4.69 10.24
C GLY A 106 12.59 -4.75 11.53
N THR A 107 13.29 -3.67 11.85
CA THR A 107 14.10 -3.55 13.07
C THR A 107 13.40 -2.77 14.19
N GLY A 108 12.17 -2.30 13.97
CA GLY A 108 11.49 -1.40 14.90
C GLY A 108 12.04 0.04 14.91
N ALA A 109 12.89 0.38 13.93
CA ALA A 109 13.38 1.73 13.68
C ALA A 109 13.53 1.99 12.17
N VAL A 110 13.40 3.25 11.77
CA VAL A 110 13.37 3.69 10.37
C VAL A 110 14.26 4.91 10.18
N MET A 111 15.03 4.92 9.09
CA MET A 111 15.67 6.14 8.61
C MET A 111 14.60 6.98 7.91
N ALA A 112 14.40 8.22 8.32
CA ALA A 112 13.36 9.05 7.72
C ALA A 112 13.94 9.92 6.61
N VAL A 113 13.39 9.81 5.41
CA VAL A 113 13.84 10.57 4.23
C VAL A 113 12.68 11.37 3.64
N PRO A 114 12.40 12.56 4.19
CA PRO A 114 11.21 13.34 3.85
C PRO A 114 11.09 13.71 2.37
N GLY A 115 12.20 13.86 1.66
CA GLY A 115 12.17 14.14 0.22
C GLY A 115 11.54 13.01 -0.59
N HIS A 116 11.54 11.77 -0.07
CA HIS A 116 11.27 10.55 -0.85
C HIS A 116 10.35 9.51 -0.17
N ASP A 117 9.81 9.77 1.02
CA ASP A 117 8.72 9.01 1.65
C ASP A 117 7.64 9.98 2.15
N GLN A 118 6.39 9.78 1.73
CA GLN A 118 5.30 10.69 2.06
C GLN A 118 5.00 10.76 3.56
N ARG A 119 5.14 9.65 4.30
CA ARG A 119 4.89 9.63 5.75
C ARG A 119 5.97 10.44 6.47
N ASP A 120 7.21 10.34 6.01
CA ASP A 120 8.33 11.11 6.54
C ASP A 120 8.19 12.59 6.16
N TYR A 121 7.69 12.91 4.97
CA TYR A 121 7.36 14.27 4.54
C TYR A 121 6.32 14.92 5.45
N ASP A 122 5.19 14.24 5.68
CA ASP A 122 4.12 14.74 6.54
C ASP A 122 4.62 14.95 7.98
N PHE A 123 5.44 14.03 8.49
CA PHE A 123 6.08 14.17 9.79
C PHE A 123 7.03 15.37 9.82
N ALA A 124 7.91 15.50 8.82
CA ALA A 124 8.86 16.60 8.73
C ALA A 124 8.17 17.96 8.68
N LYS A 125 7.09 18.09 7.88
CA LYS A 125 6.28 19.32 7.83
C LYS A 125 5.66 19.65 9.18
N LYS A 126 5.10 18.67 9.89
CA LYS A 126 4.48 18.90 11.21
C LYS A 126 5.50 19.34 12.26
N PHE A 127 6.69 18.74 12.26
CA PHE A 127 7.73 18.98 13.28
C PHE A 127 8.79 20.00 12.84
N GLY A 128 8.63 20.65 11.68
CA GLY A 128 9.57 21.66 11.17
C GLY A 128 10.97 21.09 10.87
N LEU A 129 11.05 19.83 10.43
CA LEU A 129 12.31 19.15 10.16
C LEU A 129 12.81 19.39 8.73
N PRO A 130 14.13 19.35 8.47
CA PRO A 130 14.67 19.55 7.13
C PRO A 130 14.17 18.50 6.13
N ILE A 131 13.91 18.95 4.89
CA ILE A 131 13.51 18.11 3.77
C ILE A 131 14.57 18.24 2.68
N GLU A 132 15.34 17.18 2.48
CA GLU A 132 16.46 17.14 1.53
C GLU A 132 16.09 16.27 0.34
N ASN A 133 16.09 16.84 -0.86
CA ASN A 133 15.88 16.10 -2.10
C ASN A 133 17.21 15.55 -2.62
N VAL A 134 17.28 14.22 -2.75
CA VAL A 134 18.46 13.49 -3.20
C VAL A 134 18.20 12.64 -4.46
N ILE A 135 16.97 12.61 -4.94
CA ILE A 135 16.59 11.99 -6.20
C ILE A 135 15.81 13.02 -7.01
N LYS A 136 16.18 13.15 -8.28
CA LYS A 136 15.37 13.84 -9.29
C LYS A 136 14.79 12.83 -10.30
N PRO A 137 13.63 13.12 -10.90
CA PRO A 137 13.10 12.29 -11.99
C PRO A 137 14.08 12.13 -13.14
N VAL A 138 14.04 10.96 -13.82
CA VAL A 138 14.91 10.67 -14.97
C VAL A 138 14.58 11.58 -16.16
N LYS A 139 13.29 11.89 -16.36
CA LYS A 139 12.79 12.82 -17.37
C LYS A 139 11.66 13.63 -16.77
N GLN A 140 11.96 14.89 -16.44
CA GLN A 140 10.92 15.86 -16.14
C GLN A 140 10.85 16.84 -17.31
N ASN A 141 9.69 16.90 -17.95
CA ASN A 141 9.44 17.83 -19.03
C ASN A 141 8.69 19.04 -18.48
N CYS A 142 9.14 20.24 -18.83
CA CYS A 142 8.41 21.49 -18.60
C CYS A 142 7.93 22.01 -19.95
N ILE A 143 6.63 22.21 -20.12
CA ILE A 143 6.06 22.75 -21.36
C ILE A 143 5.46 24.10 -21.06
N ILE A 144 5.93 25.13 -21.76
CA ILE A 144 5.50 26.51 -21.58
C ILE A 144 4.72 26.94 -22.82
N ILE A 145 3.43 27.20 -22.64
CA ILE A 145 2.55 27.69 -23.69
C ILE A 145 2.31 29.17 -23.48
N HIS A 146 2.58 29.95 -24.52
CA HIS A 146 2.25 31.36 -24.57
C HIS A 146 1.22 31.61 -25.68
N GLY A 147 0.31 32.55 -25.44
CA GLY A 147 -0.54 33.12 -26.47
C GLY A 147 -0.52 34.64 -26.39
N SER A 148 -0.48 35.28 -27.55
CA SER A 148 -0.42 36.73 -27.70
C SER A 148 -1.65 37.16 -28.50
N PRO A 149 -2.68 37.77 -27.91
CA PRO A 149 -3.89 38.19 -28.62
C PRO A 149 -3.68 39.46 -29.47
N GLN A 150 -2.43 39.91 -29.65
CA GLN A 150 -2.09 41.08 -30.44
C GLN A 150 -2.03 40.74 -31.94
N ARG A 151 -2.23 41.73 -32.82
CA ARG A 151 -2.20 41.56 -34.28
C ARG A 151 -0.93 40.82 -34.72
N ASP A 152 -1.06 39.93 -35.72
CA ASP A 152 0.09 39.23 -36.29
C ASP A 152 1.17 40.21 -36.76
N LYS A 153 2.38 40.02 -36.24
CA LYS A 153 3.59 40.75 -36.60
C LYS A 153 4.65 39.84 -37.22
N SER A 154 4.30 38.59 -37.54
CA SER A 154 5.22 37.60 -38.11
C SER A 154 5.88 38.06 -39.42
N HIS A 155 5.28 39.02 -40.10
CA HIS A 155 5.78 39.63 -41.32
C HIS A 155 6.79 40.77 -41.10
N GLU A 156 6.98 41.25 -39.86
CA GLU A 156 7.92 42.33 -39.54
C GLU A 156 9.37 41.81 -39.49
N PRO A 157 10.38 42.55 -39.99
CA PRO A 157 11.77 42.09 -40.07
C PRO A 157 12.41 41.75 -38.71
N ASP A 158 12.01 42.46 -37.65
CA ASP A 158 12.53 42.31 -36.29
C ASP A 158 11.61 41.47 -35.40
N TYR A 159 10.68 40.71 -35.99
CA TYR A 159 9.75 39.88 -35.25
C TYR A 159 10.47 38.75 -34.50
N ILE A 160 10.36 38.76 -33.18
CA ILE A 160 10.77 37.66 -32.32
C ILE A 160 9.54 36.80 -32.07
N PRO A 161 9.58 35.48 -32.36
CA PRO A 161 8.47 34.57 -32.08
C PRO A 161 8.01 34.66 -30.62
N GLU A 162 6.70 34.57 -30.40
CA GLU A 162 6.10 34.69 -29.06
C GLU A 162 6.67 33.67 -28.06
N ASN A 163 7.00 32.47 -28.53
CA ASN A 163 7.63 31.43 -27.71
C ASN A 163 9.10 31.71 -27.34
N GLN A 164 9.70 32.80 -27.83
CA GLN A 164 11.06 33.26 -27.56
C GLN A 164 11.11 34.65 -26.90
N HIS A 165 9.98 35.13 -26.40
CA HIS A 165 9.87 36.47 -25.82
C HIS A 165 9.75 36.46 -24.28
N HIS A 166 9.72 37.64 -23.66
CA HIS A 166 9.50 37.84 -22.22
C HIS A 166 10.51 37.10 -21.33
N TRP A 167 10.02 36.39 -20.31
CA TRP A 167 10.79 35.59 -19.37
C TRP A 167 10.98 34.13 -19.83
N LEU A 168 10.40 33.72 -20.95
CA LEU A 168 10.41 32.33 -21.42
C LEU A 168 11.83 31.82 -21.75
N PRO A 169 12.67 32.54 -22.52
CA PRO A 169 14.03 32.09 -22.82
C PRO A 169 14.90 31.96 -21.56
N TRP A 170 14.77 32.91 -20.64
CA TRP A 170 15.49 32.89 -19.36
C TRP A 170 15.07 31.68 -18.51
N LEU A 171 13.76 31.43 -18.41
CA LEU A 171 13.25 30.30 -17.65
C LEU A 171 13.69 28.97 -18.25
N LYS A 172 13.54 28.80 -19.57
CA LYS A 172 13.98 27.61 -20.30
C LYS A 172 15.45 27.29 -19.99
N LYS A 173 16.34 28.27 -20.16
CA LYS A 173 17.78 28.10 -19.88
C LYS A 173 18.05 27.76 -18.41
N SER A 174 17.29 28.33 -17.49
CA SER A 174 17.46 28.08 -16.05
C SER A 174 17.01 26.68 -15.65
N LEU A 175 15.88 26.19 -16.19
CA LEU A 175 15.35 24.85 -15.96
C LEU A 175 16.23 23.76 -16.62
N GLU A 176 16.74 24.01 -17.83
CA GLU A 176 17.65 23.08 -18.52
C GLU A 176 18.98 22.90 -17.75
N ARG A 177 19.50 23.96 -17.13
CA ARG A 177 20.72 23.90 -16.29
C ARG A 177 20.58 22.97 -15.09
N ILE A 178 19.37 22.85 -14.54
CA ILE A 178 19.07 21.94 -13.42
C ILE A 178 18.57 20.57 -13.90
N GLY A 179 18.48 20.38 -15.22
CA GLY A 179 18.18 19.11 -15.88
C GLY A 179 16.69 18.82 -16.09
N ILE A 180 15.85 19.86 -16.14
CA ILE A 180 14.45 19.76 -16.57
C ILE A 180 14.40 20.08 -18.07
N GLN A 181 13.92 19.13 -18.88
CA GLN A 181 13.81 19.31 -20.32
C GLN A 181 12.67 20.29 -20.61
N THR A 182 12.97 21.48 -21.14
CA THR A 182 11.97 22.54 -21.27
C THR A 182 11.61 22.81 -22.73
N PHE A 183 10.32 22.78 -23.04
CA PHE A 183 9.76 23.02 -24.36
C PHE A 183 8.94 24.31 -24.35
N THR A 184 9.16 25.15 -25.36
CA THR A 184 8.42 26.39 -25.63
C THR A 184 7.91 26.29 -27.07
N PRO A 185 6.87 25.49 -27.35
CA PRO A 185 6.38 25.31 -28.72
C PRO A 185 5.85 26.63 -29.29
N GLN A 186 6.08 26.86 -30.59
CA GLN A 186 5.40 27.93 -31.30
C GLN A 186 3.99 27.44 -31.66
N MET A 187 2.98 28.06 -31.08
CA MET A 187 1.59 27.68 -31.35
C MET A 187 1.12 28.28 -32.68
N PRO A 188 0.30 27.56 -33.47
CA PRO A 188 -0.22 28.07 -34.74
C PRO A 188 -1.16 29.26 -34.50
N GLU A 189 -1.07 30.28 -35.35
CA GLU A 189 -1.92 31.47 -35.32
C GLU A 189 -2.11 32.03 -33.91
N SER A 190 -1.01 32.32 -33.20
CA SER A 190 -1.08 32.64 -31.76
C SER A 190 -1.89 33.90 -31.42
N TRP A 191 -2.14 34.74 -32.42
CA TRP A 191 -2.99 35.94 -32.40
C TRP A 191 -4.49 35.68 -32.60
N GLN A 192 -4.84 34.52 -33.17
CA GLN A 192 -6.19 34.00 -33.33
C GLN A 192 -6.21 32.50 -32.98
N PRO A 193 -6.03 32.16 -31.69
CA PRO A 193 -5.88 30.77 -31.28
C PRO A 193 -7.16 29.96 -31.52
N ILE A 194 -7.04 28.92 -32.34
CA ILE A 194 -8.06 27.88 -32.52
C ILE A 194 -7.68 26.68 -31.65
N TYR A 195 -8.56 26.30 -30.73
CA TYR A 195 -8.31 25.26 -29.74
C TYR A 195 -7.95 23.91 -30.38
N ALA A 196 -8.65 23.51 -31.44
CA ALA A 196 -8.39 22.25 -32.12
C ALA A 196 -6.97 22.16 -32.70
N ASP A 197 -6.48 23.26 -33.28
CA ASP A 197 -5.14 23.33 -33.88
C ASP A 197 -4.06 23.39 -32.80
N TRP A 198 -4.30 24.17 -31.75
CA TRP A 198 -3.41 24.23 -30.59
C TRP A 198 -3.31 22.88 -29.88
N LYS A 199 -4.44 22.18 -29.71
CA LYS A 199 -4.49 20.83 -29.14
C LYS A 199 -3.67 19.86 -29.98
N LYS A 200 -3.85 19.87 -31.30
CA LYS A 200 -3.09 19.02 -32.23
C LYS A 200 -1.58 19.27 -32.15
N GLU A 201 -1.15 20.52 -32.02
CA GLU A 201 0.28 20.86 -31.88
C GLU A 201 0.82 20.43 -30.50
N PHE A 202 0.08 20.74 -29.44
CA PHE A 202 0.46 20.43 -28.07
C PHE A 202 0.56 18.92 -27.81
N GLU A 203 -0.34 18.12 -28.37
CA GLU A 203 -0.37 16.66 -28.19
C GLU A 203 0.74 15.91 -28.94
N LYS A 204 1.57 16.61 -29.74
CA LYS A 204 2.82 16.05 -30.28
C LYS A 204 3.91 15.93 -29.21
N LEU A 205 3.79 16.67 -28.10
CA LEU A 205 4.76 16.66 -27.01
C LEU A 205 4.50 15.49 -26.05
N GLU A 206 5.56 14.96 -25.46
CA GLU A 206 5.44 13.92 -24.44
C GLU A 206 4.96 14.52 -23.11
N ILE A 207 3.67 14.30 -22.81
CA ILE A 207 3.01 14.76 -21.57
C ILE A 207 2.60 13.54 -20.74
N ASN A 208 3.12 13.49 -19.51
CA ASN A 208 2.95 12.42 -18.55
C ASN A 208 2.78 12.97 -17.12
N GLU A 209 2.66 12.08 -16.13
CA GLU A 209 2.38 12.46 -14.74
C GLU A 209 3.51 13.27 -14.06
N ASP A 210 4.74 13.25 -14.61
CA ASP A 210 5.88 14.03 -14.11
C ASP A 210 5.97 15.44 -14.74
N SER A 211 5.16 15.70 -15.77
CA SER A 211 5.23 16.91 -16.58
C SER A 211 4.80 18.16 -15.81
N ILE A 212 5.48 19.28 -16.07
CA ILE A 212 5.15 20.61 -15.56
C ILE A 212 4.56 21.40 -16.73
N LEU A 213 3.36 21.92 -16.57
CA LEU A 213 2.68 22.74 -17.58
C LEU A 213 2.62 24.19 -17.10
N ILE A 214 3.10 25.12 -17.92
CA ILE A 214 3.09 26.55 -17.63
C ILE A 214 2.34 27.26 -18.75
N GLY A 215 1.31 28.01 -18.42
CA GLY A 215 0.52 28.77 -19.39
C GLY A 215 0.57 30.25 -19.09
N HIS A 216 1.02 31.05 -20.06
CA HIS A 216 1.02 32.50 -19.99
C HIS A 216 -0.11 33.09 -20.84
N SER A 217 -0.93 33.97 -20.25
CA SER A 217 -2.06 34.62 -20.92
C SER A 217 -3.05 33.60 -21.53
N ALA A 218 -3.34 33.66 -22.83
CA ALA A 218 -4.18 32.68 -23.53
C ALA A 218 -3.63 31.24 -23.45
N GLY A 219 -2.32 31.05 -23.29
CA GLY A 219 -1.72 29.74 -23.01
C GLY A 219 -2.21 29.11 -21.70
N GLY A 220 -2.53 29.92 -20.69
CA GLY A 220 -3.14 29.43 -19.45
C GLY A 220 -4.56 28.94 -19.64
N ALA A 221 -5.37 29.65 -20.42
CA ALA A 221 -6.73 29.24 -20.77
C ALA A 221 -6.73 27.91 -21.55
N PHE A 222 -5.82 27.78 -22.52
CA PHE A 222 -5.62 26.56 -23.28
C PHE A 222 -5.35 25.35 -22.38
N LEU A 223 -4.37 25.46 -21.47
CA LEU A 223 -4.00 24.34 -20.59
C LEU A 223 -5.13 23.97 -19.61
N ALA A 224 -5.85 24.97 -19.09
CA ALA A 224 -7.00 24.74 -18.22
C ALA A 224 -8.14 24.01 -18.95
N ARG A 225 -8.39 24.36 -20.22
CA ARG A 225 -9.36 23.65 -21.07
C ARG A 225 -8.90 22.24 -21.40
N TRP A 226 -7.66 22.07 -21.84
CA TRP A 226 -7.12 20.77 -22.23
C TRP A 226 -7.14 19.76 -21.08
N LEU A 227 -6.77 20.16 -19.86
CA LEU A 227 -6.90 19.30 -18.67
C LEU A 227 -8.37 19.02 -18.33
N SER A 228 -9.26 20.00 -18.51
CA SER A 228 -10.69 19.82 -18.26
C SER A 228 -11.32 18.74 -19.13
N GLU A 229 -10.93 18.67 -20.40
CA GLU A 229 -11.47 17.75 -21.40
C GLU A 229 -10.78 16.38 -21.41
N THR A 230 -9.46 16.32 -21.22
CA THR A 230 -8.71 15.06 -21.35
C THR A 230 -8.67 14.25 -20.07
N GLY A 231 -8.75 14.90 -18.91
CA GLY A 231 -8.61 14.24 -17.62
C GLY A 231 -7.20 13.69 -17.32
N LYS A 232 -6.20 14.03 -18.14
CA LYS A 232 -4.82 13.59 -17.94
C LYS A 232 -4.24 14.11 -16.63
N ARG A 233 -3.35 13.33 -16.04
CA ARG A 233 -2.60 13.70 -14.83
C ARG A 233 -1.24 14.27 -15.21
N VAL A 234 -0.84 15.34 -14.51
CA VAL A 234 0.47 15.98 -14.64
C VAL A 234 0.97 16.39 -13.26
N ASN A 235 2.26 16.67 -13.10
CA ASN A 235 2.81 16.97 -11.79
C ASN A 235 2.38 18.36 -11.33
N LYS A 236 2.50 19.36 -12.21
CA LYS A 236 2.28 20.76 -11.85
C LYS A 236 1.63 21.55 -12.96
N LEU A 237 0.67 22.39 -12.60
CA LEU A 237 0.09 23.42 -13.47
C LEU A 237 0.41 24.81 -12.91
N ILE A 238 1.00 25.67 -13.71
CA ILE A 238 1.24 27.07 -13.37
C ILE A 238 0.53 27.97 -14.38
N LEU A 239 -0.35 28.82 -13.88
CA LEU A 239 -1.11 29.79 -14.67
C LEU A 239 -0.54 31.18 -14.41
N VAL A 240 0.03 31.82 -15.43
CA VAL A 240 0.61 33.18 -15.33
C VAL A 240 -0.28 34.13 -16.12
N ALA A 241 -0.92 35.08 -15.44
CA ALA A 241 -1.88 36.02 -16.04
C ALA A 241 -2.92 35.35 -16.96
N ALA A 242 -3.35 34.14 -16.59
CA ALA A 242 -4.23 33.31 -17.43
C ALA A 242 -5.64 33.90 -17.54
N GLY A 243 -6.14 34.02 -18.77
CA GLY A 243 -7.54 34.41 -18.98
C GLY A 243 -8.50 33.28 -18.63
N LYS A 244 -9.74 33.63 -18.23
CA LYS A 244 -10.84 32.66 -18.02
C LYS A 244 -12.12 33.06 -18.74
N LYS A 245 -12.47 34.34 -18.70
CA LYS A 245 -13.60 34.90 -19.47
C LYS A 245 -13.11 36.04 -20.37
N LEU A 246 -13.65 36.08 -21.59
CA LEU A 246 -13.54 37.23 -22.46
C LEU A 246 -14.51 38.32 -21.97
N VAL A 247 -14.00 39.52 -21.75
CA VAL A 247 -14.82 40.71 -21.47
C VAL A 247 -15.07 41.52 -22.74
N ASP A 248 -14.21 41.35 -23.76
CA ASP A 248 -14.31 42.04 -25.03
C ASP A 248 -15.01 41.19 -26.09
N SER A 249 -15.74 41.84 -27.01
CA SER A 249 -16.38 41.25 -28.19
C SER A 249 -15.37 40.80 -29.26
N ASN A 250 -14.14 40.45 -28.85
CA ASN A 250 -13.08 39.98 -29.73
C ASN A 250 -13.40 38.55 -30.19
N GLN A 251 -14.21 38.45 -31.25
CA GLN A 251 -14.68 37.21 -31.86
C GLN A 251 -13.56 36.18 -32.12
N ARG A 252 -12.31 36.65 -32.25
CA ARG A 252 -11.11 35.83 -32.52
C ARG A 252 -10.72 34.89 -31.38
N LEU A 253 -11.06 35.22 -30.14
CA LEU A 253 -10.66 34.44 -28.96
C LEU A 253 -11.78 33.54 -28.45
N VAL A 254 -13.02 33.72 -28.92
CA VAL A 254 -14.22 33.05 -28.38
C VAL A 254 -14.04 31.55 -28.31
N ASP A 255 -13.51 30.93 -29.36
CA ASP A 255 -13.29 29.49 -29.40
C ASP A 255 -12.44 29.01 -28.21
N LEU A 256 -11.27 29.61 -27.97
CA LEU A 256 -10.36 29.14 -26.91
C LEU A 256 -10.98 29.21 -25.51
N TYR A 257 -11.77 30.26 -25.23
CA TYR A 257 -12.37 30.51 -23.92
C TYR A 257 -13.76 29.87 -23.75
N ASP A 258 -14.37 29.33 -24.80
CA ASP A 258 -15.67 28.65 -24.73
C ASP A 258 -15.52 27.21 -24.21
N PHE A 259 -15.35 27.09 -22.89
CA PHE A 259 -15.33 25.80 -22.22
C PHE A 259 -15.83 25.89 -20.78
N LYS A 260 -16.31 24.75 -20.27
CA LYS A 260 -16.64 24.59 -18.86
C LYS A 260 -15.43 24.04 -18.10
N LEU A 261 -14.89 24.84 -17.19
CA LEU A 261 -13.76 24.44 -16.35
C LEU A 261 -14.14 23.22 -15.48
N ASN A 262 -13.34 22.17 -15.55
CA ASN A 262 -13.52 20.97 -14.74
C ASN A 262 -12.81 21.15 -13.39
N LYS A 263 -13.59 21.27 -12.31
CA LYS A 263 -13.06 21.41 -10.94
C LYS A 263 -12.23 20.20 -10.47
N ASN A 264 -12.29 19.07 -11.18
CA ASN A 264 -11.48 17.89 -10.89
C ASN A 264 -10.00 18.05 -11.26
N ILE A 265 -9.61 19.13 -11.96
CA ILE A 265 -8.20 19.44 -12.25
C ILE A 265 -7.34 19.43 -10.97
N LYS A 266 -7.89 19.87 -9.83
CA LYS A 266 -7.21 19.84 -8.53
C LYS A 266 -6.76 18.43 -8.08
N ASN A 267 -7.39 17.38 -8.61
CA ASN A 267 -7.04 15.98 -8.35
C ASN A 267 -6.20 15.36 -9.50
N GLN A 268 -6.04 16.09 -10.60
CA GLN A 268 -5.21 15.71 -11.75
C GLN A 268 -3.79 16.26 -11.64
N VAL A 269 -3.56 17.26 -10.78
CA VAL A 269 -2.26 17.88 -10.55
C VAL A 269 -1.83 17.76 -9.09
N ASN A 270 -0.53 17.53 -8.85
CA ASN A 270 0.00 17.52 -7.49
C ASN A 270 0.14 18.94 -6.91
N SER A 271 0.38 19.93 -7.78
CA SER A 271 0.43 21.34 -7.41
C SER A 271 -0.15 22.24 -8.49
N LEU A 272 -0.90 23.26 -8.07
CA LEU A 272 -1.47 24.29 -8.93
C LEU A 272 -1.12 25.66 -8.36
N VAL A 273 -0.48 26.50 -9.18
CA VAL A 273 -0.02 27.84 -8.81
C VAL A 273 -0.56 28.85 -9.82
N ILE A 274 -1.03 29.99 -9.33
CA ILE A 274 -1.64 31.06 -10.13
C ILE A 274 -0.89 32.34 -9.83
N PHE A 275 -0.23 32.91 -10.83
CA PHE A 275 0.45 34.20 -10.75
C PHE A 275 -0.42 35.31 -11.33
N VAL A 276 -0.53 36.41 -10.59
CA VAL A 276 -1.21 37.65 -10.99
C VAL A 276 -0.40 38.85 -10.49
N ALA A 277 -0.50 40.00 -11.17
CA ALA A 277 0.11 41.23 -10.69
C ALA A 277 -0.92 42.12 -10.00
N ASP A 278 -0.48 42.92 -9.03
CA ASP A 278 -1.34 43.88 -8.32
C ASP A 278 -1.82 45.03 -9.23
N ASN A 279 -1.02 45.40 -10.22
CA ASN A 279 -1.28 46.46 -11.21
C ASN A 279 -1.82 45.95 -12.56
N GLU A 280 -2.30 44.71 -12.61
CA GLU A 280 -2.99 44.14 -13.77
C GLU A 280 -4.43 44.69 -13.88
N GLU A 281 -4.99 44.72 -15.09
CA GLU A 281 -6.39 45.13 -15.31
C GLU A 281 -7.36 44.30 -14.44
N GLU A 282 -8.35 44.97 -13.83
CA GLU A 282 -9.20 44.37 -12.79
C GLU A 282 -9.92 43.09 -13.24
N TYR A 283 -10.38 43.03 -14.49
CA TYR A 283 -11.04 41.82 -15.00
C TYR A 283 -10.08 40.64 -15.19
N LYS A 284 -8.81 40.89 -15.52
CA LYS A 284 -7.78 39.84 -15.62
C LYS A 284 -7.37 39.37 -14.22
N ARG A 285 -7.33 40.28 -13.23
CA ARG A 285 -7.18 39.89 -11.81
C ARG A 285 -8.34 39.01 -11.36
N GLN A 286 -9.57 39.34 -11.74
CA GLN A 286 -10.75 38.53 -11.45
C GLN A 286 -10.66 37.11 -12.03
N ASN A 287 -10.06 36.93 -13.21
CA ASN A 287 -9.81 35.59 -13.77
C ASN A 287 -8.93 34.73 -12.85
N ALA A 288 -7.87 35.31 -12.27
CA ALA A 288 -6.97 34.61 -11.35
C ALA A 288 -7.69 34.17 -10.07
N PHE A 289 -8.49 35.05 -9.46
CA PHE A 289 -9.33 34.71 -8.29
C PHE A 289 -10.37 33.64 -8.60
N GLU A 290 -10.96 33.68 -9.81
CA GLU A 290 -11.89 32.66 -10.25
C GLU A 290 -11.22 31.29 -10.43
N TYR A 291 -10.01 31.22 -11.00
CA TYR A 291 -9.23 29.98 -11.06
C TYR A 291 -8.87 29.48 -9.66
N GLN A 292 -8.45 30.37 -8.76
CA GLN A 292 -8.13 30.02 -7.38
C GLN A 292 -9.35 29.39 -6.68
N LYS A 293 -10.51 30.04 -6.80
CA LYS A 293 -11.77 29.59 -6.18
C LYS A 293 -12.22 28.23 -6.71
N GLU A 294 -12.10 27.98 -8.00
CA GLU A 294 -12.61 26.74 -8.61
C GLU A 294 -11.64 25.56 -8.53
N LEU A 295 -10.33 25.84 -8.63
CA LEU A 295 -9.29 24.82 -8.68
C LEU A 295 -8.52 24.64 -7.37
N ALA A 296 -8.78 25.49 -6.36
CA ALA A 296 -8.08 25.48 -5.07
C ALA A 296 -6.54 25.60 -5.22
N GLY A 297 -6.09 26.39 -6.20
CA GLY A 297 -4.68 26.69 -6.44
C GLY A 297 -4.10 27.69 -5.44
N GLU A 298 -2.78 27.68 -5.31
CA GLU A 298 -2.05 28.74 -4.61
C GLU A 298 -2.02 30.01 -5.47
N LEU A 299 -2.53 31.12 -4.95
CA LEU A 299 -2.49 32.42 -5.63
C LEU A 299 -1.27 33.22 -5.15
N ILE A 300 -0.49 33.72 -6.10
CA ILE A 300 0.70 34.55 -5.86
C ILE A 300 0.48 35.88 -6.56
N GLU A 301 0.36 36.93 -5.78
CA GLU A 301 0.25 38.30 -6.27
C GLU A 301 1.62 38.98 -6.20
N LEU A 302 2.15 39.42 -7.34
CA LEU A 302 3.43 40.11 -7.45
C LEU A 302 3.26 41.59 -7.74
N LYS A 303 4.06 42.44 -7.09
CA LYS A 303 3.95 43.89 -7.21
C LYS A 303 4.56 44.41 -8.50
N GLY A 304 3.81 45.22 -9.25
CA GLY A 304 4.31 45.97 -10.40
C GLY A 304 4.72 45.13 -11.61
N MET A 305 4.20 43.92 -11.77
CA MET A 305 4.56 43.02 -12.88
C MET A 305 3.66 43.14 -14.13
N GLY A 306 2.53 43.86 -14.03
CA GLY A 306 1.52 44.01 -15.09
C GLY A 306 1.06 42.66 -15.66
N HIS A 307 1.00 42.53 -16.99
CA HIS A 307 0.60 41.28 -17.65
C HIS A 307 1.75 40.28 -17.83
N PHE A 308 2.83 40.40 -17.05
CA PHE A 308 4.01 39.54 -17.14
C PHE A 308 4.66 39.55 -18.54
N THR A 309 4.47 40.64 -19.27
CA THR A 309 5.15 40.91 -20.54
C THR A 309 6.45 41.67 -20.29
N LEU A 310 7.32 41.71 -21.29
CA LEU A 310 8.61 42.40 -21.19
C LEU A 310 8.40 43.92 -21.04
N GLY A 311 7.38 44.45 -21.72
CA GLY A 311 7.00 45.86 -21.64
C GLY A 311 6.49 46.23 -20.25
N ASP A 312 5.66 45.38 -19.65
CA ASP A 312 5.09 45.65 -18.33
C ASP A 312 6.08 45.42 -17.19
N MET A 313 6.84 44.32 -17.24
CA MET A 313 7.77 43.94 -16.17
C MET A 313 9.05 44.77 -16.17
N GLY A 314 9.47 45.30 -17.32
CA GLY A 314 10.77 45.96 -17.50
C GLY A 314 11.99 45.05 -17.32
N LYS A 315 11.79 43.74 -17.13
CA LYS A 315 12.85 42.73 -16.90
C LYS A 315 12.54 41.43 -17.64
N LYS A 316 13.58 40.67 -17.95
CA LYS A 316 13.51 39.35 -18.64
C LYS A 316 13.49 38.17 -17.69
N GLU A 317 13.45 38.41 -16.38
CA GLU A 317 13.62 37.39 -15.35
C GLU A 317 12.42 37.35 -14.42
N LEU A 318 11.99 36.13 -14.07
CA LEU A 318 10.91 35.88 -13.11
C LEU A 318 11.32 34.78 -12.12
N PRO A 319 12.26 35.06 -11.19
CA PRO A 319 12.80 34.10 -10.20
C PRO A 319 11.73 33.34 -9.42
N GLU A 320 10.64 34.02 -9.08
CA GLU A 320 9.51 33.50 -8.31
C GLU A 320 8.87 32.27 -8.99
N LEU A 321 8.91 32.23 -10.32
CA LEU A 321 8.41 31.10 -11.10
C LEU A 321 9.29 29.85 -10.93
N ILE A 322 10.61 30.00 -10.88
CA ILE A 322 11.54 28.88 -10.64
C ILE A 322 11.33 28.31 -9.24
N GLU A 323 11.22 29.17 -8.23
CA GLU A 323 10.97 28.73 -6.85
C GLU A 323 9.72 27.86 -6.78
N LYS A 324 8.63 28.31 -7.41
CA LYS A 324 7.37 27.57 -7.45
C LYS A 324 7.40 26.33 -8.33
N ILE A 325 8.25 26.27 -9.36
CA ILE A 325 8.48 25.04 -10.14
C ILE A 325 9.20 24.00 -9.30
N LEU A 326 10.16 24.41 -8.48
CA LEU A 326 10.97 23.49 -7.66
C LEU A 326 10.32 23.11 -6.34
N GLU A 327 9.36 23.88 -5.86
CA GLU A 327 8.60 23.54 -4.64
C GLU A 327 7.77 22.27 -4.83
N SER A 328 7.97 21.26 -3.99
CA SER A 328 7.13 20.05 -3.99
C SER A 328 6.18 20.05 -2.79
N LYS A 329 4.88 19.84 -3.04
CA LYS A 329 3.86 19.66 -1.99
C LYS A 329 3.87 18.24 -1.39
N ASN A 330 4.54 17.29 -2.04
CA ASN A 330 4.60 15.88 -1.66
C ASN A 330 6.04 15.36 -1.74
N ALA A 331 6.31 14.20 -1.16
CA ALA A 331 7.56 13.48 -1.38
C ALA A 331 7.63 12.93 -2.82
N TYR A 332 8.80 12.97 -3.45
CA TYR A 332 9.03 12.26 -4.70
C TYR A 332 9.38 10.80 -4.42
N THR A 333 8.41 9.89 -4.61
CA THR A 333 8.53 8.48 -4.19
C THR A 333 9.04 7.53 -5.26
N GLU A 334 9.21 7.99 -6.50
CA GLU A 334 9.65 7.13 -7.59
C GLU A 334 11.18 6.98 -7.64
N ASP A 335 11.64 6.08 -8.50
CA ASP A 335 13.06 5.94 -8.84
C ASP A 335 13.49 7.06 -9.79
N GLY A 336 14.75 7.48 -9.67
CA GLY A 336 15.27 8.57 -10.47
C GLY A 336 16.79 8.58 -10.58
N ILE A 337 17.35 9.77 -10.70
CA ILE A 337 18.78 10.03 -10.74
C ILE A 337 19.19 10.70 -9.43
N LEU A 338 20.25 10.19 -8.80
CA LEU A 338 20.77 10.76 -7.56
C LEU A 338 21.37 12.15 -7.78
N ILE A 339 21.01 13.06 -6.89
CA ILE A 339 21.55 14.41 -6.71
C ILE A 339 21.89 14.61 -5.23
N ASN A 340 22.69 15.62 -4.90
CA ASN A 340 23.08 15.93 -3.52
C ASN A 340 23.62 14.72 -2.72
N SER A 341 24.19 13.73 -3.41
CA SER A 341 24.57 12.40 -2.89
C SER A 341 26.06 12.12 -3.01
N GLY A 342 26.90 13.17 -2.96
CA GLY A 342 28.36 13.06 -3.04
C GLY A 342 28.84 12.30 -4.28
N GLY A 343 29.71 11.30 -4.08
CA GLY A 343 30.27 10.46 -5.15
C GLY A 343 29.26 9.57 -5.89
N TYR A 344 28.00 9.54 -5.44
CA TYR A 344 26.92 8.75 -6.05
C TYR A 344 26.01 9.58 -6.95
N ASN A 345 26.28 10.88 -7.10
CA ASN A 345 25.55 11.74 -8.04
C ASN A 345 25.56 11.16 -9.46
N ARG A 346 24.47 11.37 -10.21
CA ARG A 346 24.23 10.90 -11.58
C ARG A 346 24.01 9.39 -11.74
N LEU A 347 24.08 8.60 -10.66
CA LEU A 347 23.65 7.21 -10.70
C LEU A 347 22.12 7.12 -10.74
N THR A 348 21.60 6.07 -11.38
CA THR A 348 20.18 5.69 -11.23
C THR A 348 19.93 5.13 -9.84
N SER A 349 18.71 5.29 -9.31
CA SER A 349 18.29 4.71 -8.02
C SER A 349 18.64 3.24 -7.88
N GLN A 350 18.38 2.42 -8.90
CA GLN A 350 18.73 0.99 -8.90
C GLN A 350 20.23 0.77 -8.69
N ARG A 351 21.07 1.40 -9.51
CA ARG A 351 22.53 1.23 -9.44
C ARG A 351 23.11 1.81 -8.15
N ALA A 352 22.49 2.86 -7.62
CA ALA A 352 22.85 3.43 -6.33
C ALA A 352 22.56 2.45 -5.18
N ARG A 353 21.38 1.80 -5.16
CA ARG A 353 21.05 0.79 -4.13
C ARG A 353 22.08 -0.34 -4.08
N GLU A 354 22.50 -0.85 -5.25
CA GLU A 354 23.52 -1.89 -5.36
C GLU A 354 24.87 -1.42 -4.76
N LYS A 355 25.41 -0.30 -5.27
CA LYS A 355 26.71 0.23 -4.81
C LYS A 355 26.71 0.65 -3.34
N LEU A 356 25.61 1.21 -2.84
CA LEU A 356 25.50 1.60 -1.44
C LEU A 356 25.42 0.37 -0.53
N ALA A 357 24.74 -0.70 -0.96
CA ALA A 357 24.69 -1.96 -0.20
C ALA A 357 26.08 -2.60 -0.11
N GLU A 358 26.82 -2.66 -1.22
CA GLU A 358 28.22 -3.14 -1.25
C GLU A 358 29.11 -2.34 -0.28
N TRP A 359 28.93 -1.01 -0.25
CA TRP A 359 29.68 -0.16 0.67
C TRP A 359 29.33 -0.43 2.14
N LEU A 360 28.05 -0.61 2.48
CA LEU A 360 27.62 -0.95 3.84
C LEU A 360 28.24 -2.26 4.35
N GLU A 361 28.31 -3.27 3.47
CA GLU A 361 28.91 -4.57 3.79
C GLU A 361 30.42 -4.45 4.01
N LYS A 362 31.11 -3.70 3.13
CA LYS A 362 32.55 -3.43 3.26
C LYS A 362 32.90 -2.73 4.58
N GLU A 363 32.09 -1.75 4.96
CA GLU A 363 32.27 -0.99 6.21
C GLU A 363 31.77 -1.73 7.45
N LYS A 364 31.13 -2.91 7.29
CA LYS A 364 30.55 -3.72 8.38
C LYS A 364 29.55 -2.94 9.24
N ILE A 365 28.75 -2.10 8.61
CA ILE A 365 27.70 -1.29 9.26
C ILE A 365 26.31 -1.55 8.67
N GLY A 366 26.16 -2.60 7.87
CA GLY A 366 24.89 -2.99 7.26
C GLY A 366 25.08 -4.08 6.22
N GLN A 367 23.98 -4.56 5.66
CA GLN A 367 23.98 -5.56 4.59
C GLN A 367 22.73 -5.49 3.71
N GLY A 368 22.81 -6.06 2.51
CA GLY A 368 21.64 -6.40 1.72
C GLY A 368 20.73 -7.36 2.50
N THR A 369 19.42 -7.11 2.52
CA THR A 369 18.46 -7.98 3.23
C THR A 369 17.14 -7.98 2.50
N VAL A 370 16.56 -9.17 2.36
CA VAL A 370 15.20 -9.39 1.86
C VAL A 370 14.27 -9.45 3.05
N ASN A 371 13.21 -8.66 3.01
CA ASN A 371 12.18 -8.67 4.04
C ASN A 371 10.81 -8.86 3.37
N TYR A 372 9.89 -9.50 4.05
CA TYR A 372 8.55 -9.78 3.54
C TYR A 372 7.50 -9.05 4.35
N LYS A 373 6.47 -8.55 3.67
CA LYS A 373 5.28 -7.98 4.34
C LYS A 373 4.42 -9.07 4.99
N ILE A 374 4.47 -10.30 4.47
CA ILE A 374 3.77 -11.45 5.05
C ILE A 374 4.36 -11.77 6.42
N ARG A 375 3.51 -12.12 7.38
CA ARG A 375 3.89 -12.54 8.72
C ARG A 375 3.63 -14.02 8.90
N ASP A 376 4.23 -14.60 9.93
CA ASP A 376 3.88 -15.95 10.36
C ASP A 376 2.40 -16.05 10.70
N TRP A 377 1.84 -17.22 10.42
CA TRP A 377 0.43 -17.47 10.64
C TRP A 377 0.16 -17.76 12.12
N LEU A 378 -0.51 -16.82 12.79
CA LEU A 378 -1.05 -17.03 14.13
C LEU A 378 -2.23 -18.00 14.06
N VAL A 379 -1.99 -19.27 14.38
CA VAL A 379 -3.01 -20.34 14.38
C VAL A 379 -3.76 -20.48 15.71
N SER A 380 -3.24 -19.95 16.81
CA SER A 380 -3.83 -20.11 18.14
C SER A 380 -5.08 -19.24 18.36
N ARG A 381 -6.14 -19.80 18.93
CA ARG A 381 -7.39 -19.09 19.24
C ARG A 381 -7.86 -19.41 20.66
N GLN A 382 -8.15 -18.35 21.43
CA GLN A 382 -8.78 -18.44 22.76
C GLN A 382 -10.29 -18.69 22.64
N ARG A 383 -10.66 -19.78 21.98
CA ARG A 383 -12.04 -20.18 21.67
C ARG A 383 -12.21 -21.67 21.94
N TYR A 384 -13.43 -22.05 22.34
CA TYR A 384 -13.77 -23.46 22.55
C TYR A 384 -13.94 -24.23 21.24
N TRP A 385 -14.67 -23.68 20.26
CA TRP A 385 -15.08 -24.41 19.06
C TRP A 385 -13.98 -24.42 17.99
N GLY A 386 -13.01 -25.30 18.18
CA GLY A 386 -11.92 -25.54 17.24
C GLY A 386 -11.19 -26.84 17.58
N ALA A 387 -10.32 -27.31 16.69
CA ALA A 387 -9.52 -28.49 16.95
C ALA A 387 -8.46 -28.17 18.03
N PRO A 388 -8.38 -28.92 19.14
CA PRO A 388 -7.36 -28.69 20.17
C PRO A 388 -5.95 -28.80 19.60
N ILE A 389 -5.07 -27.87 19.95
CA ILE A 389 -3.66 -27.92 19.56
C ILE A 389 -3.01 -29.09 20.32
N PRO A 390 -2.36 -30.06 19.64
CA PRO A 390 -1.84 -31.28 20.25
C PRO A 390 -0.49 -31.06 20.95
N ILE A 391 -0.44 -30.11 21.89
CA ILE A 391 0.73 -29.77 22.70
C ILE A 391 0.41 -29.93 24.20
N ILE A 392 1.41 -30.39 24.95
CA ILE A 392 1.43 -30.52 26.41
C ILE A 392 2.60 -29.70 26.96
N TYR A 393 2.35 -28.97 28.04
CA TYR A 393 3.34 -28.20 28.78
C TYR A 393 3.82 -28.95 30.02
N CYS A 394 5.12 -29.22 30.10
CA CYS A 394 5.74 -29.91 31.23
C CYS A 394 6.89 -29.12 31.85
N SER A 395 6.71 -28.70 33.10
CA SER A 395 7.76 -27.99 33.86
C SER A 395 8.90 -28.89 34.34
N TYR A 396 8.65 -30.20 34.48
CA TYR A 396 9.70 -31.17 34.83
C TYR A 396 10.66 -31.41 33.67
N CYS A 397 10.14 -31.54 32.45
CA CYS A 397 10.98 -31.70 31.25
C CYS A 397 11.78 -30.42 30.95
N HIS A 398 11.25 -29.25 31.29
CA HIS A 398 11.99 -27.98 31.26
C HIS A 398 13.16 -27.97 32.24
N SER A 399 12.90 -28.29 33.51
CA SER A 399 13.91 -28.23 34.59
C SER A 399 14.89 -29.40 34.60
N ARG A 400 14.59 -30.52 33.92
CA ARG A 400 15.44 -31.73 33.88
C ARG A 400 15.56 -32.25 32.45
N PRO A 401 16.15 -31.46 31.54
CA PRO A 401 16.17 -31.80 30.14
C PRO A 401 16.96 -33.11 29.93
N THR A 402 18.11 -33.29 30.59
CA THR A 402 19.00 -34.47 30.41
C THR A 402 18.35 -35.84 30.69
N LYS A 403 17.35 -35.90 31.58
CA LYS A 403 16.61 -37.15 31.89
C LYS A 403 15.37 -37.37 31.02
N CYS A 404 14.92 -36.32 30.33
CA CYS A 404 13.68 -36.31 29.56
C CYS A 404 13.94 -36.02 28.07
N GLY A 405 15.17 -36.16 27.59
CA GLY A 405 15.53 -35.97 26.18
C GLY A 405 15.79 -34.52 25.74
N GLY A 406 16.26 -33.64 26.63
CA GLY A 406 16.71 -32.28 26.31
C GLY A 406 18.13 -31.96 26.80
N ASN A 407 18.78 -31.00 26.15
CA ASN A 407 20.08 -30.36 26.45
C ASN A 407 21.26 -31.29 26.88
N PRO A 408 22.18 -31.65 25.96
CA PRO A 408 23.40 -32.41 26.25
C PRO A 408 24.51 -31.65 27.00
N GLU A 409 24.44 -30.33 27.20
CA GLU A 409 25.60 -29.55 27.67
C GLU A 409 25.91 -29.67 29.18
N ILE A 410 25.16 -30.47 29.95
CA ILE A 410 25.43 -30.66 31.40
C ILE A 410 25.84 -32.09 31.80
N SER A 411 25.84 -33.09 30.91
CA SER A 411 26.45 -34.37 31.27
C SER A 411 26.75 -35.25 30.06
N GLY A 412 28.05 -35.53 29.87
CA GLY A 412 28.54 -36.43 28.85
C GLY A 412 27.97 -37.85 28.97
N SER A 413 27.07 -38.22 28.07
CA SER A 413 26.94 -39.57 27.52
C SER A 413 25.91 -39.65 26.39
N ARG A 414 26.39 -40.09 25.22
CA ARG A 414 25.72 -40.72 24.06
C ARG A 414 24.19 -40.59 23.95
N VAL A 415 23.71 -39.67 23.10
CA VAL A 415 22.33 -39.63 22.57
C VAL A 415 22.37 -39.77 21.04
N LYS A 416 21.50 -40.63 20.46
CA LYS A 416 21.32 -40.83 19.00
C LYS A 416 20.29 -39.83 18.40
N PRO A 417 20.30 -39.55 17.08
CA PRO A 417 19.82 -38.29 16.49
C PRO A 417 18.29 -38.22 16.27
N GLY A 418 17.69 -37.03 16.42
CA GLY A 418 16.35 -36.76 15.86
C GLY A 418 15.63 -35.47 16.29
N MET A 419 15.83 -34.99 17.52
CA MET A 419 15.43 -33.65 17.99
C MET A 419 16.07 -33.49 19.37
N THR A 420 17.09 -32.63 19.50
CA THR A 420 17.93 -32.57 20.71
C THR A 420 17.40 -31.62 21.79
N GLU A 421 16.37 -30.82 21.50
CA GLU A 421 15.80 -29.82 22.41
C GLU A 421 14.29 -29.61 22.15
N TYR A 422 13.50 -29.43 23.22
CA TYR A 422 12.11 -28.99 23.13
C TYR A 422 12.04 -27.47 23.13
N ASN A 423 11.11 -26.90 22.35
CA ASN A 423 10.76 -25.48 22.50
C ASN A 423 10.22 -25.21 23.92
N THR A 424 10.49 -24.03 24.45
CA THR A 424 10.07 -23.63 25.80
C THR A 424 9.10 -22.46 25.74
N THR A 425 8.27 -22.33 26.78
CA THR A 425 7.34 -21.21 26.94
C THR A 425 7.17 -20.85 28.42
N VAL A 426 6.66 -19.65 28.68
CA VAL A 426 6.33 -19.16 30.02
C VAL A 426 4.81 -19.02 30.14
N ILE A 427 4.24 -19.66 31.15
CA ILE A 427 2.80 -19.59 31.43
C ILE A 427 2.64 -19.27 32.91
N ASP A 428 1.91 -18.19 33.22
CA ASP A 428 1.67 -17.71 34.59
C ASP A 428 2.99 -17.52 35.39
N GLY A 429 4.03 -17.00 34.71
CA GLY A 429 5.35 -16.76 35.30
C GLY A 429 6.21 -18.02 35.51
N LYS A 430 5.74 -19.19 35.05
CA LYS A 430 6.47 -20.46 35.18
C LYS A 430 6.89 -21.00 33.81
N GLU A 431 8.09 -21.56 33.73
CA GLU A 431 8.65 -22.09 32.49
C GLU A 431 8.23 -23.56 32.24
N TYR A 432 7.99 -23.88 30.97
CA TYR A 432 7.54 -25.19 30.52
C TYR A 432 8.22 -25.59 29.21
N ALA A 433 8.49 -26.89 29.07
CA ALA A 433 8.82 -27.49 27.78
C ALA A 433 7.53 -27.81 27.02
N MET A 434 7.51 -27.53 25.72
CA MET A 434 6.42 -27.82 24.80
C MET A 434 6.61 -29.22 24.22
N ILE A 435 5.75 -30.14 24.61
CA ILE A 435 5.82 -31.56 24.25
C ILE A 435 4.66 -31.90 23.32
N PRO A 436 4.90 -32.43 22.11
CA PRO A 436 3.81 -32.87 21.25
C PRO A 436 3.09 -34.07 21.87
N VAL A 437 1.77 -34.12 21.68
CA VAL A 437 0.97 -35.31 22.03
C VAL A 437 1.40 -36.47 21.12
N PRO A 438 1.69 -37.67 21.65
CA PRO A 438 2.05 -38.82 20.82
C PRO A 438 0.95 -39.16 19.81
N GLU A 439 1.34 -39.60 18.61
CA GLU A 439 0.38 -39.91 17.53
C GLU A 439 -0.68 -40.94 17.94
N LYS A 440 -0.29 -41.96 18.71
CA LYS A 440 -1.20 -42.98 19.28
C LYS A 440 -2.27 -42.42 20.22
N ASP A 441 -2.03 -41.24 20.80
CA ASP A 441 -2.91 -40.57 21.74
C ASP A 441 -3.80 -39.51 21.04
N LEU A 442 -3.70 -39.39 19.72
CA LEU A 442 -4.60 -38.59 18.90
C LEU A 442 -5.92 -39.33 18.61
N PRO A 443 -7.05 -38.62 18.42
CA PRO A 443 -7.19 -37.17 18.51
C PRO A 443 -7.35 -36.68 19.96
N VAL A 444 -6.84 -35.47 20.23
CA VAL A 444 -7.18 -34.74 21.46
C VAL A 444 -8.63 -34.25 21.33
N LYS A 445 -9.55 -34.84 22.08
CA LYS A 445 -10.98 -34.53 22.00
C LYS A 445 -11.33 -33.28 22.82
N LEU A 446 -12.24 -32.46 22.28
CA LEU A 446 -12.83 -31.36 23.04
C LEU A 446 -13.59 -31.90 24.27
N PRO A 447 -13.43 -31.29 25.45
CA PRO A 447 -14.15 -31.67 26.64
C PRO A 447 -15.56 -31.06 26.66
N THR A 448 -16.48 -31.67 27.39
CA THR A 448 -17.86 -31.17 27.55
C THR A 448 -18.11 -30.49 28.89
N ASP A 449 -17.12 -30.45 29.79
CA ASP A 449 -17.24 -29.90 31.15
C ASP A 449 -16.86 -28.41 31.25
N VAL A 450 -17.17 -27.61 30.22
CA VAL A 450 -16.88 -26.17 30.17
C VAL A 450 -18.15 -25.33 30.04
N ASP A 451 -18.15 -24.13 30.62
CA ASP A 451 -19.14 -23.10 30.31
C ASP A 451 -18.66 -22.21 29.15
N PHE A 452 -19.60 -21.56 28.46
CA PHE A 452 -19.33 -20.68 27.32
C PHE A 452 -19.32 -19.19 27.70
N VAL A 453 -19.21 -18.88 28.99
CA VAL A 453 -19.16 -17.50 29.46
C VAL A 453 -17.81 -16.89 29.07
N PRO A 454 -17.77 -15.69 28.46
CA PRO A 454 -16.51 -15.07 28.05
C PRO A 454 -15.77 -14.48 29.26
N HIS A 455 -14.58 -15.02 29.56
CA HIS A 455 -13.72 -14.56 30.66
C HIS A 455 -12.40 -13.91 30.19
N GLY A 456 -12.22 -13.72 28.89
CA GLY A 456 -10.96 -13.23 28.31
C GLY A 456 -9.89 -14.31 28.11
N GLU A 457 -10.16 -15.56 28.51
CA GLU A 457 -9.32 -16.74 28.27
C GLU A 457 -10.10 -17.86 27.55
N SER A 458 -9.39 -18.87 27.04
CA SER A 458 -10.03 -20.04 26.43
C SER A 458 -10.86 -20.81 27.46
N PRO A 459 -12.11 -21.22 27.16
CA PRO A 459 -12.90 -22.08 28.03
C PRO A 459 -12.20 -23.40 28.41
N LEU A 460 -11.32 -23.91 27.53
CA LEU A 460 -10.56 -25.14 27.79
C LEU A 460 -9.56 -25.00 28.93
N ALA A 461 -9.14 -23.78 29.30
CA ALA A 461 -8.25 -23.55 30.43
C ALA A 461 -8.91 -23.93 31.77
N ARG A 462 -10.24 -23.92 31.83
CA ARG A 462 -11.02 -24.20 33.05
C ARG A 462 -11.51 -25.65 33.15
N SER A 463 -11.41 -26.43 32.07
CA SER A 463 -11.75 -27.85 32.09
C SER A 463 -10.73 -28.64 32.90
N LYS A 464 -11.17 -29.14 34.07
CA LYS A 464 -10.33 -29.99 34.93
C LYS A 464 -9.99 -31.31 34.26
N LYS A 465 -10.93 -31.88 33.47
CA LYS A 465 -10.75 -33.16 32.76
C LYS A 465 -9.79 -33.05 31.58
N PHE A 466 -9.74 -31.89 30.93
CA PHE A 466 -8.89 -31.68 29.75
C PHE A 466 -7.48 -31.22 30.13
N GLN A 467 -7.37 -30.25 31.04
CA GLN A 467 -6.10 -29.60 31.34
C GLN A 467 -5.12 -30.56 32.03
N LYS A 468 -5.56 -31.33 33.03
CA LYS A 468 -4.65 -32.13 33.86
C LYS A 468 -4.28 -33.44 33.17
N VAL A 469 -3.02 -33.58 32.76
CA VAL A 469 -2.51 -34.79 32.11
C VAL A 469 -1.14 -35.20 32.67
N LYS A 470 -0.73 -36.44 32.40
CA LYS A 470 0.66 -36.86 32.62
C LYS A 470 1.49 -36.54 31.40
N CYS A 471 2.73 -36.12 31.63
CA CYS A 471 3.70 -35.95 30.57
C CYS A 471 4.00 -37.30 29.91
N PRO A 472 3.89 -37.42 28.57
CA PRO A 472 4.16 -38.68 27.88
C PRO A 472 5.65 -39.08 27.89
N VAL A 473 6.54 -38.14 28.26
CA VAL A 473 7.99 -38.35 28.30
C VAL A 473 8.45 -38.75 29.70
N CYS A 474 8.19 -37.92 30.72
CA CYS A 474 8.71 -38.15 32.07
C CYS A 474 7.68 -38.73 33.06
N GLY A 475 6.41 -38.87 32.67
CA GLY A 475 5.33 -39.34 33.54
C GLY A 475 4.87 -38.33 34.62
N GLY A 476 5.59 -37.23 34.81
CA GLY A 476 5.26 -36.16 35.76
C GLY A 476 4.00 -35.38 35.38
N PRO A 477 3.44 -34.57 36.29
CA PRO A 477 2.25 -33.77 36.00
C PRO A 477 2.54 -32.71 34.94
N ALA A 478 1.60 -32.55 34.02
CA ALA A 478 1.66 -31.63 32.90
C ALA A 478 0.27 -31.06 32.61
N ARG A 479 0.21 -30.05 31.73
CA ARG A 479 -1.05 -29.46 31.28
C ARG A 479 -1.16 -29.39 29.76
N ARG A 480 -2.36 -29.51 29.19
CA ARG A 480 -2.57 -29.35 27.74
C ARG A 480 -2.54 -27.86 27.32
N GLU A 481 -2.23 -27.61 26.05
CA GLU A 481 -2.58 -26.34 25.41
C GLU A 481 -4.10 -26.11 25.47
N ALA A 482 -4.49 -24.94 25.96
CA ALA A 482 -5.88 -24.54 26.13
C ALA A 482 -6.45 -23.87 24.88
N ASP A 483 -5.60 -23.38 23.98
CA ASP A 483 -6.07 -22.78 22.74
C ASP A 483 -6.43 -23.83 21.69
N THR A 484 -7.31 -23.43 20.77
CA THR A 484 -7.69 -24.23 19.61
C THR A 484 -7.09 -23.66 18.34
N MET A 485 -6.97 -24.51 17.31
CA MET A 485 -6.51 -24.09 15.99
C MET A 485 -7.58 -23.24 15.28
N ASP A 486 -7.11 -22.21 14.60
CA ASP A 486 -7.89 -21.38 13.70
C ASP A 486 -8.59 -22.19 12.60
N THR A 487 -9.78 -21.74 12.19
CA THR A 487 -10.61 -22.48 11.22
C THR A 487 -9.95 -22.61 9.85
N PHE A 488 -9.03 -21.72 9.47
CA PHE A 488 -8.28 -21.85 8.23
C PHE A 488 -7.34 -23.05 8.23
N VAL A 489 -6.92 -23.58 9.40
CA VAL A 489 -6.14 -24.82 9.46
C VAL A 489 -6.93 -25.97 8.82
N CYS A 490 -8.22 -26.11 9.14
CA CYS A 490 -9.07 -27.15 8.56
C CYS A 490 -9.33 -26.92 7.07
N SER A 491 -9.60 -25.68 6.66
CA SER A 491 -9.89 -25.37 5.26
C SER A 491 -8.66 -25.32 4.35
N SER A 492 -7.44 -25.45 4.89
CA SER A 492 -6.21 -25.46 4.10
C SER A 492 -5.86 -26.83 3.51
N TRP A 493 -6.59 -27.89 3.85
CA TRP A 493 -6.29 -29.24 3.35
C TRP A 493 -7.51 -30.14 3.09
N TYR A 494 -8.73 -29.65 3.28
CA TYR A 494 -9.96 -30.46 3.12
C TYR A 494 -10.09 -31.09 1.72
N TYR A 495 -9.57 -30.46 0.68
CA TYR A 495 -9.57 -30.99 -0.69
C TYR A 495 -8.68 -32.22 -0.85
N PHE A 496 -7.62 -32.39 -0.04
CA PHE A 496 -6.92 -33.68 0.08
C PHE A 496 -7.80 -34.73 0.73
N ARG A 497 -8.50 -34.36 1.81
CA ARG A 497 -9.36 -35.28 2.55
C ARG A 497 -10.52 -35.81 1.72
N TYR A 498 -11.06 -35.02 0.79
CA TYR A 498 -12.12 -35.47 -0.12
C TYR A 498 -11.70 -36.62 -1.04
N SER A 499 -10.42 -36.80 -1.32
CA SER A 499 -9.94 -37.96 -2.09
C SER A 499 -10.14 -39.28 -1.32
N ASP A 500 -10.15 -39.25 0.01
CA ASP A 500 -10.24 -40.43 0.88
C ASP A 500 -10.88 -40.13 2.26
N PRO A 501 -12.17 -39.75 2.30
CA PRO A 501 -12.79 -39.14 3.48
C PRO A 501 -13.01 -40.11 4.65
N LYS A 502 -12.96 -41.42 4.39
CA LYS A 502 -13.24 -42.48 5.38
C LYS A 502 -11.98 -43.15 5.93
N ASN A 503 -10.79 -42.72 5.50
CA ASN A 503 -9.52 -43.29 5.96
C ASN A 503 -9.28 -42.99 7.44
N LYS A 504 -9.05 -44.03 8.25
CA LYS A 504 -8.84 -43.93 9.69
C LYS A 504 -7.37 -43.99 10.11
N LYS A 505 -6.45 -44.24 9.18
CA LYS A 505 -5.01 -44.44 9.44
C LYS A 505 -4.19 -43.21 9.08
N GLU A 506 -4.55 -42.53 8.01
CA GLU A 506 -3.83 -41.35 7.49
C GLU A 506 -4.83 -40.29 7.00
N PHE A 507 -4.33 -39.09 6.67
CA PHE A 507 -5.18 -37.98 6.24
C PHE A 507 -5.82 -38.23 4.87
N ALA A 508 -5.11 -38.89 3.94
CA ALA A 508 -5.63 -39.49 2.71
C ALA A 508 -4.57 -40.42 2.10
N ALA A 509 -4.99 -41.53 1.50
CA ALA A 509 -4.05 -42.46 0.86
C ALA A 509 -3.37 -41.83 -0.37
N LYS A 510 -2.06 -42.05 -0.53
CA LYS A 510 -1.27 -41.51 -1.65
C LYS A 510 -1.88 -41.81 -3.02
N GLU A 511 -2.36 -43.03 -3.23
CA GLU A 511 -3.00 -43.42 -4.50
C GLU A 511 -4.31 -42.68 -4.77
N LYS A 512 -5.04 -42.30 -3.71
CA LYS A 512 -6.28 -41.51 -3.83
C LYS A 512 -5.97 -40.06 -4.15
N ILE A 513 -4.95 -39.49 -3.50
CA ILE A 513 -4.46 -38.14 -3.79
C ILE A 513 -4.01 -38.07 -5.26
N LYS A 514 -3.12 -38.97 -5.69
CA LYS A 514 -2.60 -39.02 -7.06
C LYS A 514 -3.69 -39.14 -8.13
N LYS A 515 -4.79 -39.83 -7.80
CA LYS A 515 -5.93 -39.99 -8.71
C LYS A 515 -6.73 -38.69 -8.90
N TRP A 516 -6.89 -37.89 -7.86
CA TRP A 516 -7.85 -36.78 -7.83
C TRP A 516 -7.23 -35.39 -7.80
N LEU A 517 -5.94 -35.28 -7.46
CA LEU A 517 -5.26 -34.02 -7.24
C LEU A 517 -4.04 -33.86 -8.15
N PRO A 518 -3.63 -32.62 -8.48
CA PRO A 518 -4.19 -31.34 -7.99
C PRO A 518 -5.61 -31.04 -8.52
N VAL A 519 -6.32 -30.12 -7.88
CA VAL A 519 -7.70 -29.76 -8.30
C VAL A 519 -7.64 -29.03 -9.64
N ASP A 520 -8.30 -29.55 -10.67
CA ASP A 520 -8.29 -28.97 -12.01
C ASP A 520 -8.88 -27.56 -12.08
N LEU A 521 -10.02 -27.36 -11.41
CA LEU A 521 -10.74 -26.09 -11.35
C LEU A 521 -11.29 -25.86 -9.95
N TYR A 522 -10.83 -24.78 -9.33
CA TYR A 522 -11.36 -24.29 -8.07
C TYR A 522 -12.18 -23.03 -8.31
N VAL A 523 -13.42 -23.02 -7.81
CA VAL A 523 -14.34 -21.88 -7.92
C VAL A 523 -14.64 -21.37 -6.52
N GLY A 524 -14.34 -20.10 -6.25
CA GLY A 524 -14.52 -19.50 -4.92
C GLY A 524 -14.41 -17.97 -4.95
N GLY A 525 -15.01 -17.31 -3.97
CA GLY A 525 -15.05 -15.84 -3.92
C GLY A 525 -13.67 -15.19 -3.77
N ALA A 526 -13.52 -13.99 -4.32
CA ALA A 526 -12.26 -13.23 -4.30
C ALA A 526 -11.82 -12.79 -2.88
N GLU A 527 -12.73 -12.81 -1.90
CA GLU A 527 -12.47 -12.53 -0.49
C GLU A 527 -11.46 -13.50 0.15
N HIS A 528 -11.22 -14.66 -0.48
CA HIS A 528 -10.32 -15.70 0.04
C HIS A 528 -8.88 -15.61 -0.48
N THR A 529 -8.55 -14.63 -1.33
CA THR A 529 -7.26 -14.49 -2.02
C THR A 529 -6.05 -14.47 -1.08
N VAL A 530 -6.10 -13.67 0.00
CA VAL A 530 -4.98 -13.51 0.95
C VAL A 530 -5.13 -14.32 2.24
N LEU A 531 -6.12 -15.21 2.30
CA LEU A 531 -6.40 -16.08 3.44
C LEU A 531 -6.39 -17.54 2.99
N HIS A 532 -7.57 -18.16 2.85
CA HIS A 532 -7.71 -19.58 2.51
C HIS A 532 -6.87 -20.01 1.30
N LEU A 533 -6.85 -19.22 0.21
CA LEU A 533 -6.07 -19.59 -0.98
C LEU A 533 -4.56 -19.57 -0.71
N LEU A 534 -4.08 -18.61 0.09
CA LEU A 534 -2.68 -18.54 0.49
C LEU A 534 -2.31 -19.69 1.45
N TYR A 535 -3.14 -19.96 2.45
CA TYR A 535 -2.90 -21.03 3.41
C TYR A 535 -2.98 -22.43 2.79
N SER A 536 -3.89 -22.64 1.82
CA SER A 536 -3.97 -23.87 1.04
C SER A 536 -2.68 -24.12 0.25
N ARG A 537 -2.16 -23.08 -0.42
CA ARG A 537 -0.87 -23.16 -1.11
C ARG A 537 0.28 -23.45 -0.16
N PHE A 538 0.31 -22.80 1.00
CA PHE A 538 1.29 -23.06 2.04
C PHE A 538 1.25 -24.52 2.51
N PHE A 539 0.07 -25.05 2.84
CA PHE A 539 -0.11 -26.45 3.24
C PHE A 539 0.33 -27.43 2.15
N THR A 540 -0.02 -27.18 0.89
CA THR A 540 0.43 -28.00 -0.25
C THR A 540 1.95 -28.03 -0.35
N LYS A 541 2.62 -26.87 -0.28
CA LYS A 541 4.08 -26.80 -0.36
C LYS A 541 4.78 -27.49 0.82
N VAL A 542 4.19 -27.42 2.02
CA VAL A 542 4.68 -28.17 3.18
C VAL A 542 4.55 -29.68 2.94
N LEU A 543 3.40 -30.15 2.48
CA LEU A 543 3.17 -31.58 2.19
C LEU A 543 4.08 -32.09 1.06
N HIS A 544 4.30 -31.28 0.03
CA HIS A 544 5.24 -31.60 -1.06
C HIS A 544 6.68 -31.70 -0.54
N LYS A 545 7.14 -30.70 0.22
CA LYS A 545 8.47 -30.70 0.84
C LYS A 545 8.70 -31.90 1.76
N LEU A 546 7.65 -32.38 2.43
CA LEU A 546 7.70 -33.57 3.30
C LEU A 546 7.50 -34.90 2.54
N GLY A 547 7.31 -34.88 1.21
CA GLY A 547 7.19 -36.08 0.39
C GLY A 547 5.84 -36.82 0.48
N TYR A 548 4.79 -36.14 0.94
CA TYR A 548 3.43 -36.71 0.97
C TYR A 548 2.72 -36.62 -0.38
N ILE A 549 3.10 -35.65 -1.21
CA ILE A 549 2.55 -35.39 -2.55
C ILE A 549 3.69 -35.02 -3.51
N ASP A 550 3.42 -35.03 -4.82
CA ASP A 550 4.38 -34.78 -5.91
C ASP A 550 4.08 -33.51 -6.74
N PHE A 551 3.28 -32.60 -6.19
CA PHE A 551 2.93 -31.31 -6.81
C PHE A 551 2.98 -30.15 -5.82
N ASP A 552 3.25 -28.95 -6.32
CA ASP A 552 3.52 -27.75 -5.52
C ASP A 552 2.37 -26.73 -5.45
N GLU A 553 1.30 -26.92 -6.22
CA GLU A 553 0.12 -26.04 -6.25
C GLU A 553 -1.16 -26.85 -6.16
N PRO A 554 -2.10 -26.51 -5.25
CA PRO A 554 -3.32 -27.30 -5.03
C PRO A 554 -4.37 -27.15 -6.13
N PHE A 555 -4.39 -26.01 -6.82
CA PHE A 555 -5.44 -25.63 -7.76
C PHE A 555 -4.79 -25.24 -9.11
N VAL A 556 -5.07 -26.01 -10.16
CA VAL A 556 -4.53 -25.77 -11.52
C VAL A 556 -5.15 -24.52 -12.13
N LYS A 557 -6.47 -24.36 -11.98
CA LYS A 557 -7.21 -23.17 -12.41
C LYS A 557 -8.04 -22.63 -11.25
N LEU A 558 -7.98 -21.32 -11.06
CA LEU A 558 -8.84 -20.58 -10.14
C LEU A 558 -9.83 -19.73 -10.93
N ARG A 559 -11.10 -19.72 -10.51
CA ARG A 559 -12.12 -18.80 -11.01
C ARG A 559 -12.83 -18.16 -9.84
N HIS A 560 -12.83 -16.83 -9.82
CA HIS A 560 -13.65 -16.07 -8.88
C HIS A 560 -15.02 -15.84 -9.49
N GLN A 561 -16.05 -16.30 -8.81
CA GLN A 561 -17.41 -15.87 -9.11
C GLN A 561 -17.64 -14.46 -8.57
N GLY A 562 -18.46 -13.69 -9.29
CA GLY A 562 -18.96 -12.42 -8.80
C GLY A 562 -19.97 -12.61 -7.66
N ILE A 563 -20.17 -11.56 -6.89
CA ILE A 563 -21.11 -11.57 -5.77
C ILE A 563 -22.54 -11.40 -6.29
N ILE A 564 -23.46 -12.24 -5.82
CA ILE A 564 -24.90 -12.02 -6.02
C ILE A 564 -25.37 -10.97 -5.00
N LEU A 565 -25.91 -9.88 -5.53
CA LEU A 565 -26.48 -8.78 -4.76
C LEU A 565 -27.98 -9.03 -4.56
N ALA A 566 -28.56 -8.50 -3.50
CA ALA A 566 -30.00 -8.48 -3.32
C ALA A 566 -30.67 -7.57 -4.36
N GLU A 567 -32.01 -7.58 -4.41
CA GLU A 567 -32.79 -6.76 -5.36
C GLU A 567 -32.55 -5.25 -5.17
N ASP A 568 -32.13 -4.84 -3.98
CA ASP A 568 -31.76 -3.46 -3.64
C ASP A 568 -30.34 -3.07 -4.07
N GLY A 569 -29.61 -3.96 -4.75
CA GLY A 569 -28.25 -3.75 -5.22
C GLY A 569 -27.16 -3.89 -4.14
N ARG A 570 -27.51 -4.23 -2.90
CA ARG A 570 -26.54 -4.43 -1.80
C ARG A 570 -26.14 -5.90 -1.70
N LYS A 571 -24.97 -6.18 -1.12
CA LYS A 571 -24.55 -7.55 -0.80
C LYS A 571 -25.59 -8.20 0.14
N MET A 572 -26.01 -9.43 -0.17
CA MET A 572 -26.90 -10.19 0.69
C MET A 572 -26.24 -10.45 2.05
N SER A 573 -26.94 -10.15 3.14
CA SER A 573 -26.46 -10.40 4.51
C SER A 573 -27.60 -10.59 5.50
N LYS A 574 -27.36 -11.43 6.53
CA LYS A 574 -28.36 -11.72 7.57
C LYS A 574 -28.74 -10.46 8.34
N SER A 575 -27.76 -9.59 8.62
CA SER A 575 -27.96 -8.34 9.35
C SER A 575 -28.84 -7.33 8.62
N LEU A 576 -28.87 -7.36 7.28
CA LEU A 576 -29.71 -6.48 6.48
C LEU A 576 -31.09 -7.07 6.20
N GLY A 577 -31.34 -8.33 6.56
CA GLY A 577 -32.59 -9.03 6.26
C GLY A 577 -32.88 -9.18 4.77
N ASN A 578 -31.90 -8.92 3.90
CA ASN A 578 -32.05 -8.88 2.43
C ASN A 578 -31.62 -10.19 1.74
N ILE A 579 -31.56 -11.29 2.50
CA ILE A 579 -31.22 -12.61 1.96
C ILE A 579 -32.43 -13.21 1.28
N ILE A 580 -32.16 -13.85 0.15
CA ILE A 580 -33.14 -14.65 -0.57
C ILE A 580 -32.84 -16.11 -0.24
N ASN A 581 -33.83 -16.78 0.35
CA ASN A 581 -33.68 -18.18 0.70
C ASN A 581 -33.88 -19.04 -0.55
N PRO A 582 -32.85 -19.79 -1.02
CA PRO A 582 -32.98 -20.63 -2.20
C PRO A 582 -34.06 -21.70 -2.04
N ASP A 583 -34.33 -22.20 -0.82
CA ASP A 583 -35.35 -23.22 -0.59
C ASP A 583 -36.76 -22.74 -0.96
N SER A 584 -37.06 -21.47 -0.68
CA SER A 584 -38.34 -20.85 -1.06
C SER A 584 -38.47 -20.75 -2.58
N VAL A 585 -37.38 -20.35 -3.26
CA VAL A 585 -37.36 -20.25 -4.72
C VAL A 585 -37.51 -21.63 -5.39
N VAL A 586 -36.87 -22.66 -4.82
CA VAL A 586 -36.98 -24.04 -5.29
C VAL A 586 -38.39 -24.59 -5.08
N ALA A 587 -39.03 -24.28 -3.95
CA ALA A 587 -40.40 -24.71 -3.69
C ALA A 587 -41.39 -24.14 -4.72
N ASP A 588 -41.21 -22.87 -5.10
CA ASP A 588 -42.12 -22.16 -6.01
C ASP A 588 -41.86 -22.47 -7.50
N TYR A 589 -40.59 -22.62 -7.90
CA TYR A 589 -40.19 -22.70 -9.33
C TYR A 589 -39.36 -23.93 -9.70
N GLY A 590 -38.95 -24.73 -8.73
CA GLY A 590 -38.07 -25.88 -8.95
C GLY A 590 -36.59 -25.52 -9.08
N ALA A 591 -35.73 -26.51 -8.82
CA ALA A 591 -34.28 -26.33 -8.80
C ALA A 591 -33.69 -25.97 -10.17
N ASP A 592 -34.24 -26.50 -11.26
CA ASP A 592 -33.72 -26.22 -12.61
C ASP A 592 -33.94 -24.77 -13.02
N ALA A 593 -35.10 -24.18 -12.69
CA ALA A 593 -35.37 -22.77 -12.96
C ALA A 593 -34.41 -21.86 -12.18
N LEU A 594 -34.13 -22.19 -10.90
CA LEU A 594 -33.16 -21.48 -10.09
C LEU A 594 -31.74 -21.56 -10.68
N ARG A 595 -31.27 -22.77 -11.02
CA ARG A 595 -29.94 -22.97 -11.61
C ARG A 595 -29.80 -22.21 -12.93
N MET A 596 -30.81 -22.27 -13.79
CA MET A 596 -30.81 -21.53 -15.05
C MET A 596 -30.78 -20.03 -14.81
N LEU A 597 -31.47 -19.51 -13.78
CA LEU A 597 -31.43 -18.09 -13.43
C LEU A 597 -30.01 -17.66 -13.10
N GLU A 598 -29.36 -18.34 -12.15
CA GLU A 598 -28.00 -17.98 -11.72
C GLU A 598 -27.00 -17.99 -12.90
N MET A 599 -27.15 -18.94 -13.82
CA MET A 599 -26.27 -19.07 -14.99
C MET A 599 -26.60 -18.07 -16.10
N PHE A 600 -27.85 -17.61 -16.21
CA PHE A 600 -28.30 -16.71 -17.29
C PHE A 600 -28.20 -15.22 -16.93
N MET A 601 -28.02 -14.88 -15.65
CA MET A 601 -27.90 -13.49 -15.18
C MET A 601 -26.69 -12.73 -15.73
N GLY A 602 -25.69 -13.43 -16.30
CA GLY A 602 -24.51 -12.82 -16.92
C GLY A 602 -23.24 -13.64 -16.73
N PRO A 603 -22.07 -13.11 -17.12
CA PRO A 603 -20.77 -13.78 -16.97
C PRO A 603 -20.48 -14.19 -15.52
N LEU A 604 -19.80 -15.32 -15.30
CA LEU A 604 -19.56 -15.88 -13.95
C LEU A 604 -18.83 -14.90 -13.01
N ALA A 605 -17.90 -14.10 -13.53
CA ALA A 605 -17.05 -13.23 -12.73
C ALA A 605 -17.73 -11.92 -12.29
N ASP A 606 -18.84 -11.55 -12.92
CA ASP A 606 -19.49 -10.26 -12.68
C ASP A 606 -20.41 -10.32 -11.47
N ALA A 607 -20.44 -9.24 -10.69
CA ALA A 607 -21.43 -9.05 -9.65
C ALA A 607 -22.81 -8.84 -10.30
N LYS A 608 -23.84 -9.50 -9.76
CA LYS A 608 -25.17 -9.53 -10.38
C LYS A 608 -26.25 -9.20 -9.37
N PRO A 609 -27.16 -8.25 -9.64
CA PRO A 609 -28.33 -8.04 -8.81
C PRO A 609 -29.32 -9.19 -9.00
N TRP A 610 -29.81 -9.74 -7.89
CA TRP A 610 -30.91 -10.67 -7.94
C TRP A 610 -32.15 -10.02 -8.55
N ASN A 611 -32.88 -10.78 -9.36
CA ASN A 611 -34.13 -10.33 -9.94
C ASN A 611 -35.13 -11.49 -9.99
N THR A 612 -36.08 -11.49 -9.05
CA THR A 612 -37.10 -12.53 -8.97
C THR A 612 -38.01 -12.56 -10.21
N LYS A 613 -38.23 -11.44 -10.90
CA LYS A 613 -39.03 -11.43 -12.13
C LYS A 613 -38.37 -12.23 -13.27
N GLY A 614 -37.04 -12.33 -13.25
CA GLY A 614 -36.28 -13.09 -14.24
C GLY A 614 -36.57 -14.60 -14.20
N ILE A 615 -36.91 -15.15 -13.03
CA ILE A 615 -37.13 -16.59 -12.88
C ILE A 615 -38.37 -17.08 -13.62
N ILE A 616 -39.42 -16.26 -13.70
CA ILE A 616 -40.70 -16.62 -14.34
C ILE A 616 -40.48 -16.93 -15.83
N GLY A 617 -39.63 -16.15 -16.51
CA GLY A 617 -39.29 -16.38 -17.91
C GLY A 617 -38.59 -17.72 -18.13
N LEU A 618 -37.66 -18.07 -17.24
CA LEU A 618 -36.90 -19.32 -17.32
C LEU A 618 -37.74 -20.53 -16.95
N TYR A 619 -38.61 -20.40 -15.95
CA TYR A 619 -39.59 -21.43 -15.60
C TYR A 619 -40.50 -21.76 -16.78
N ARG A 620 -41.07 -20.73 -17.44
CA ARG A 620 -41.89 -20.91 -18.66
C ARG A 620 -41.10 -21.52 -19.82
N PHE A 621 -39.82 -21.18 -19.94
CA PHE A 621 -38.94 -21.77 -20.95
C PHE A 621 -38.76 -23.29 -20.72
N ILE A 622 -38.52 -23.69 -19.47
CA ILE A 622 -38.43 -25.12 -19.09
C ILE A 622 -39.76 -25.83 -19.36
N GLU A 623 -40.90 -25.25 -18.98
CA GLU A 623 -42.21 -25.83 -19.29
C GLU A 623 -42.42 -26.01 -20.80
N LYS A 624 -41.99 -25.03 -21.61
CA LYS A 624 -42.09 -25.12 -23.07
C LYS A 624 -41.28 -26.29 -23.60
N ILE A 625 -40.04 -26.48 -23.14
CA ILE A 625 -39.22 -27.65 -23.51
C ILE A 625 -39.93 -28.94 -23.09
N TYR A 626 -40.46 -28.99 -21.87
CA TYR A 626 -41.16 -30.18 -21.37
C TYR A 626 -42.38 -30.53 -22.24
N ARG A 627 -43.18 -29.54 -22.64
CA ARG A 627 -44.34 -29.73 -23.53
C ARG A 627 -43.94 -30.18 -24.93
N LEU A 628 -42.74 -29.84 -25.41
CA LEU A 628 -42.25 -30.32 -26.72
C LEU A 628 -41.96 -31.83 -26.71
N LYS A 629 -41.77 -32.47 -25.54
CA LYS A 629 -41.58 -33.92 -25.43
C LYS A 629 -42.68 -34.72 -26.14
N SER A 630 -43.95 -34.29 -26.06
CA SER A 630 -45.06 -34.99 -26.71
C SER A 630 -45.08 -34.84 -28.24
N LYS A 631 -44.28 -33.91 -28.78
CA LYS A 631 -44.15 -33.66 -30.22
C LYS A 631 -42.93 -34.34 -30.85
N VAL A 632 -42.00 -34.83 -30.03
CA VAL A 632 -40.86 -35.63 -30.51
C VAL A 632 -41.32 -37.08 -30.63
N ARG A 633 -41.54 -37.56 -31.86
CA ARG A 633 -41.76 -39.00 -32.10
C ARG A 633 -40.46 -39.74 -31.79
N THR A 634 -40.51 -40.72 -30.90
CA THR A 634 -39.43 -41.69 -30.74
C THR A 634 -39.30 -42.42 -32.08
N VAL A 635 -38.23 -42.17 -32.82
CA VAL A 635 -37.85 -43.10 -33.90
C VAL A 635 -37.29 -44.32 -33.18
N ALA A 636 -38.05 -45.42 -33.18
CA ALA A 636 -37.56 -46.69 -32.66
C ALA A 636 -36.28 -47.07 -33.42
N ALA A 637 -35.25 -47.46 -32.67
CA ALA A 637 -33.96 -47.88 -33.19
C ALA A 637 -34.06 -49.16 -34.02
#